data_AF-A0A800CDF5-F1
#
_entry.id   AF-A0A800CDF5-F1
#
_cell.length_a   1.000
_cell.length_b   1.000
_cell.length_c   1.000
_cell.angle_alpha   90.00
_cell.angle_beta   90.00
_cell.angle_gamma   90.00
#
_symmetry.space_group_name_H-M   'P 1'
#
loop_
_entity.id
_entity.type
_entity.pdbx_description
1 polymer ?
#
loop_
_entity_poly.entity_id
_entity_poly.type
_entity_poly.pdbx_seq_one_letter_code
_entity_poly.pdbx_strand_id
1 'polypeptide(L)'
;MRFISFRQLLFTCICGLSISTVYAEPFSFVVFGDLNGGGCERNQRALAVVDMMSAESAVDFYISTGDLIDGYATSSCFAASPADHVAGGGCGSTEPDPVRRAALDGNMKALMKPIMEDHPVQPGLSASFFPVVGNHDDNWGSGWYPDPCGTGICEFLGPHPQAGKQPWERYIDPQDHDPGNVCSLDESTSTHSTYFYYSFEYRNNTFIVLKMNADYYNMLSCNGHVDCAAYCTDPALFADPTRNARCYSIHQYDWLREKLQAARAKGTEHIFVFAHAPLLGDGDGHNPTSSAYAIRELLESHDVAIFFNGHNHAYQRTYRVRSSGDADPQKDTSGTAYITVGVAGAAVNAAEPRAYTAASHRDWVSYGDSSGGTSYEDKMAGYMKITVDGRKITGEVKSLGVSETRYPGKVVDSFQFGAAPVVDTDGDGIPDAYDRNPGVVASPDCVEDVGGYVELSNQTYEAAESCSASTAITTGVLVTVGSAANVTYHAPKVQLFPGFRVFDGGRFAVKKPASQIPVVAGCRLFPADSIWNTPATDLPLHPDSNAFIASIGEDTALHPDFGSQWAGNDIGIPFDVIPENQPVVPVSFEYWDESDRPDKSCNSANADEIGCYPIPENPTIEGQPAKDGDRHVLLLQQGSCMLYELFAADNTSGSWTAGSGAIWDLGLNQQRPLGWTSADAAGLPILPGLLRYDEVYGEGEINHVIRMTSNTIRSAYIRPASHSDGRGGSDLSHPPMGLRLRLRADFDVTGFSPVNQKILRALKKYGVIIADTGADMFISGQHHDDWDDEVLHALHSVKASDFEALYTGDAIAYP
;
A
#
# COMPACT_ATOMS: atom_id res chain seq x y z
N MET A 1 18.24 -44.16 -52.29
CA MET A 1 18.76 -42.91 -52.89
C MET A 1 17.95 -41.75 -52.34
N ARG A 2 18.63 -40.64 -51.98
CA ARG A 2 18.14 -39.34 -51.47
C ARG A 2 18.20 -39.11 -49.95
N PHE A 3 19.35 -38.55 -49.60
CA PHE A 3 19.70 -37.61 -48.53
C PHE A 3 18.58 -36.78 -47.90
N ILE A 4 18.60 -36.64 -46.56
CA ILE A 4 18.32 -35.41 -45.77
C ILE A 4 19.17 -35.50 -44.48
N SER A 5 20.37 -34.90 -44.46
CA SER A 5 20.73 -33.60 -43.85
C SER A 5 20.63 -33.55 -42.31
N PHE A 6 21.80 -33.66 -41.66
CA PHE A 6 22.06 -33.22 -40.28
C PHE A 6 21.71 -31.73 -40.11
N ARG A 7 20.99 -31.36 -39.04
CA ARG A 7 21.00 -30.01 -38.48
C ARG A 7 21.33 -30.12 -36.99
N GLN A 8 22.39 -29.41 -36.60
CA GLN A 8 22.78 -29.14 -35.22
C GLN A 8 21.62 -28.49 -34.46
N LEU A 9 21.26 -29.04 -33.29
CA LEU A 9 20.59 -28.28 -32.24
C LEU A 9 21.65 -27.92 -31.20
N LEU A 10 21.86 -26.61 -31.01
CA LEU A 10 22.51 -26.06 -29.83
C LEU A 10 21.70 -26.47 -28.60
N PHE A 11 22.34 -27.14 -27.64
CA PHE A 11 21.88 -27.18 -26.26
C PHE A 11 22.22 -25.84 -25.62
N THR A 12 21.23 -24.97 -25.44
CA THR A 12 21.33 -23.88 -24.47
C THR A 12 20.93 -24.46 -23.12
N CYS A 13 21.88 -24.52 -22.17
CA CYS A 13 21.60 -24.83 -20.78
C CYS A 13 20.73 -23.69 -20.22
N ILE A 14 19.46 -23.96 -19.91
CA ILE A 14 18.66 -23.04 -19.08
C ILE A 14 18.92 -23.47 -17.63
N CYS A 15 20.03 -23.00 -17.07
CA CYS A 15 20.16 -22.82 -15.63
C CYS A 15 19.64 -21.42 -15.32
N GLY A 16 18.74 -21.33 -14.34
CA GLY A 16 18.19 -20.05 -13.86
C GLY A 16 16.71 -19.88 -14.19
N LEU A 17 15.85 -20.58 -13.46
CA LEU A 17 14.47 -20.12 -13.25
C LEU A 17 14.46 -19.37 -11.93
N SER A 18 14.82 -18.09 -12.00
CA SER A 18 14.46 -17.10 -10.99
C SER A 18 12.94 -16.99 -10.96
N ILE A 19 12.33 -17.24 -9.80
CA ILE A 19 10.91 -16.97 -9.59
C ILE A 19 10.77 -15.45 -9.54
N SER A 20 10.39 -14.85 -10.65
CA SER A 20 10.00 -13.44 -10.68
C SER A 20 8.69 -13.29 -9.93
N THR A 21 8.69 -12.52 -8.86
CA THR A 21 7.50 -11.92 -8.27
C THR A 21 6.69 -11.30 -9.41
N VAL A 22 5.41 -11.68 -9.56
CA VAL A 22 4.54 -11.05 -10.56
C VAL A 22 4.11 -9.71 -9.97
N TYR A 23 4.97 -8.71 -10.07
CA TYR A 23 4.58 -7.33 -9.84
C TYR A 23 3.56 -6.91 -10.89
N ALA A 24 2.69 -5.95 -10.55
CA ALA A 24 1.90 -5.28 -11.57
C ALA A 24 2.86 -4.73 -12.64
N GLU A 25 2.44 -4.75 -13.92
CA GLU A 25 3.31 -4.29 -14.99
C GLU A 25 3.86 -2.88 -14.69
N PRO A 26 5.15 -2.60 -14.96
CA PRO A 26 5.74 -1.30 -14.69
C PRO A 26 4.95 -0.19 -15.38
N PHE A 27 4.76 0.92 -14.68
CA PHE A 27 4.08 2.09 -15.20
C PHE A 27 4.83 3.35 -14.80
N SER A 28 4.58 4.45 -15.53
CA SER A 28 5.11 5.75 -15.13
C SER A 28 4.03 6.81 -15.17
N PHE A 29 4.20 7.84 -14.36
CA PHE A 29 3.39 9.04 -14.42
C PHE A 29 4.26 10.28 -14.30
N VAL A 30 3.74 11.40 -14.78
CA VAL A 30 4.42 12.70 -14.70
C VAL A 30 3.69 13.59 -13.71
N VAL A 31 4.46 14.19 -12.80
CA VAL A 31 4.02 15.18 -11.81
C VAL A 31 4.57 16.54 -12.20
N PHE A 32 3.72 17.56 -12.20
CA PHE A 32 4.10 18.94 -12.48
C PHE A 32 3.15 19.89 -11.73
N GLY A 33 3.54 21.13 -11.50
CA GLY A 33 2.74 22.09 -10.75
C GLY A 33 3.11 23.51 -11.09
N ASP A 34 2.21 24.43 -10.77
CA ASP A 34 2.47 25.87 -10.86
C ASP A 34 2.85 26.25 -12.28
N LEU A 35 2.00 25.81 -13.22
CA LEU A 35 2.14 26.11 -14.63
C LEU A 35 1.94 27.61 -14.87
N ASN A 36 0.99 28.21 -14.14
CA ASN A 36 0.80 29.65 -13.91
C ASN A 36 1.08 30.55 -15.14
N GLY A 37 0.42 30.23 -16.25
CA GLY A 37 0.47 31.02 -17.50
C GLY A 37 -0.18 32.39 -17.32
N GLY A 38 0.41 33.45 -17.87
CA GLY A 38 -0.02 34.83 -17.57
C GLY A 38 0.68 35.92 -18.40
N GLY A 39 1.34 35.54 -19.49
CA GLY A 39 2.11 36.43 -20.34
C GLY A 39 2.93 35.66 -21.37
N CYS A 40 3.34 36.31 -22.47
CA CYS A 40 3.91 35.63 -23.62
C CYS A 40 5.14 34.76 -23.32
N GLU A 41 6.05 35.26 -22.48
CA GLU A 41 7.26 34.50 -22.08
C GLU A 41 6.91 33.28 -21.21
N ARG A 42 5.99 33.43 -20.25
CA ARG A 42 5.53 32.32 -19.40
C ARG A 42 4.76 31.27 -20.21
N ASN A 43 3.93 31.70 -21.15
CA ASN A 43 3.18 30.80 -22.02
C ASN A 43 4.11 30.01 -22.94
N GLN A 44 5.18 30.64 -23.46
CA GLN A 44 6.22 29.96 -24.23
C GLN A 44 6.92 28.87 -23.40
N ARG A 45 7.28 29.19 -22.15
CA ARG A 45 7.91 28.25 -21.23
C ARG A 45 6.99 27.09 -20.87
N ALA A 46 5.76 27.38 -20.46
CA ALA A 46 4.76 26.36 -20.14
C ALA A 46 4.49 25.44 -21.34
N LEU A 47 4.35 26.00 -22.54
CA LEU A 47 4.20 25.20 -23.77
C LEU A 47 5.42 24.30 -24.02
N ALA A 48 6.64 24.82 -23.81
CA ALA A 48 7.86 24.02 -23.97
C ALA A 48 7.95 22.87 -22.94
N VAL A 49 7.53 23.10 -21.70
CA VAL A 49 7.46 22.05 -20.67
C VAL A 49 6.41 21.01 -21.05
N VAL A 50 5.23 21.40 -21.54
CA VAL A 50 4.21 20.45 -22.02
C VAL A 50 4.67 19.67 -23.25
N ASP A 51 5.36 20.31 -24.19
CA ASP A 51 5.99 19.62 -25.32
C ASP A 51 6.99 18.55 -24.84
N MET A 52 7.81 18.88 -23.84
CA MET A 52 8.74 17.91 -23.23
C MET A 52 8.00 16.76 -22.52
N MET A 53 6.93 17.05 -21.78
CA MET A 53 6.13 16.04 -21.08
C MET A 53 5.40 15.09 -22.05
N SER A 54 4.86 15.64 -23.15
CA SER A 54 4.14 14.85 -24.17
C SER A 54 5.07 14.02 -25.05
N ALA A 55 6.35 14.41 -25.17
CA ALA A 55 7.38 13.65 -25.87
C ALA A 55 7.96 12.49 -25.04
N GLU A 56 7.67 12.41 -23.73
CA GLU A 56 8.15 11.33 -22.88
C GLU A 56 7.59 9.97 -23.28
N SER A 57 8.49 8.99 -23.41
CA SER A 57 8.09 7.61 -23.67
C SER A 57 7.57 6.94 -22.40
N ALA A 58 6.60 6.04 -22.54
CA ALA A 58 6.09 5.18 -21.47
C ALA A 58 5.55 5.98 -20.26
N VAL A 59 4.72 6.97 -20.53
CA VAL A 59 3.90 7.66 -19.53
C VAL A 59 2.48 7.10 -19.62
N ASP A 60 1.92 6.70 -18.48
CA ASP A 60 0.57 6.17 -18.39
C ASP A 60 -0.44 7.29 -18.13
N PHE A 61 -0.07 8.27 -17.30
CA PHE A 61 -0.87 9.46 -17.01
C PHE A 61 -0.05 10.63 -16.46
N TYR A 62 -0.69 11.80 -16.37
CA TYR A 62 -0.15 13.05 -15.85
C TYR A 62 -0.97 13.51 -14.65
N ILE A 63 -0.32 14.08 -13.64
CA ILE A 63 -0.98 14.66 -12.46
C ILE A 63 -0.40 16.03 -12.16
N SER A 64 -1.28 17.03 -12.02
CA SER A 64 -0.89 18.38 -11.63
C SER A 64 -0.97 18.55 -10.11
N THR A 65 -0.03 19.27 -9.50
CA THR A 65 -0.10 19.71 -8.10
C THR A 65 -0.80 21.06 -7.91
N GLY A 66 -1.53 21.55 -8.91
CA GLY A 66 -2.35 22.76 -8.84
C GLY A 66 -1.70 24.00 -9.48
N ASP A 67 -2.43 25.11 -9.44
CA ASP A 67 -2.10 26.38 -10.09
C ASP A 67 -1.84 26.21 -11.59
N LEU A 68 -2.85 25.63 -12.25
CA LEU A 68 -2.89 25.50 -13.70
C LEU A 68 -3.12 26.84 -14.38
N ILE A 69 -3.74 27.80 -13.68
CA ILE A 69 -4.13 29.12 -14.18
C ILE A 69 -3.58 30.26 -13.30
N ASP A 70 -3.40 31.49 -13.84
CA ASP A 70 -2.96 32.67 -13.06
C ASP A 70 -4.17 33.50 -12.57
N GLY A 71 -4.59 33.22 -11.34
CA GLY A 71 -5.82 33.65 -10.69
C GLY A 71 -5.89 35.04 -10.04
N TYR A 72 -5.01 36.02 -10.33
CA TYR A 72 -4.98 37.31 -9.58
C TYR A 72 -5.20 38.64 -10.32
N ALA A 73 -5.24 38.72 -11.65
CA ALA A 73 -5.43 40.01 -12.34
C ALA A 73 -6.78 40.14 -13.10
N THR A 74 -7.66 41.02 -12.61
CA THR A 74 -9.02 41.33 -13.12
C THR A 74 -9.08 41.95 -14.52
N SER A 75 -7.96 42.02 -15.24
CA SER A 75 -7.84 42.75 -16.51
C SER A 75 -6.87 42.10 -17.51
N SER A 76 -6.27 40.97 -17.14
CA SER A 76 -5.47 40.12 -18.04
C SER A 76 -6.23 38.82 -18.24
N CYS A 77 -6.55 38.50 -19.49
CA CYS A 77 -6.82 37.10 -19.81
C CYS A 77 -5.55 36.27 -19.52
N PHE A 78 -5.66 34.94 -19.58
CA PHE A 78 -4.55 33.97 -19.54
C PHE A 78 -3.38 34.24 -20.51
N ALA A 79 -3.43 35.32 -21.31
CA ALA A 79 -2.27 36.10 -21.68
C ALA A 79 -2.55 37.60 -21.51
N ALA A 80 -1.57 38.30 -20.94
CA ALA A 80 -1.27 39.72 -21.12
C ALA A 80 -1.74 40.70 -20.05
N SER A 81 -0.82 41.59 -19.69
CA SER A 81 -1.20 42.85 -19.05
C SER A 81 -2.33 43.53 -19.87
N PRO A 82 -3.22 44.29 -19.22
CA PRO A 82 -4.37 44.94 -19.87
C PRO A 82 -3.99 45.88 -21.03
N ALA A 83 -2.72 46.25 -21.15
CA ALA A 83 -2.21 47.14 -22.19
C ALA A 83 -2.04 46.45 -23.56
N ASP A 84 -1.80 45.14 -23.63
CA ASP A 84 -1.52 44.45 -24.90
C ASP A 84 -2.81 43.94 -25.58
N HIS A 85 -3.84 43.60 -24.80
CA HIS A 85 -5.11 43.12 -25.35
C HIS A 85 -5.98 44.22 -25.98
N VAL A 86 -5.85 45.47 -25.52
CA VAL A 86 -6.53 46.63 -26.12
C VAL A 86 -5.99 46.95 -27.52
N ALA A 87 -4.84 46.38 -27.91
CA ALA A 87 -4.21 46.58 -29.23
C ALA A 87 -4.41 45.43 -30.23
N GLY A 88 -5.17 44.38 -29.91
CA GLY A 88 -5.67 43.39 -30.89
C GLY A 88 -4.64 42.49 -31.56
N GLY A 89 -3.43 42.33 -31.01
CA GLY A 89 -2.46 41.33 -31.44
C GLY A 89 -2.08 40.45 -30.26
N GLY A 90 -2.19 39.12 -30.39
CA GLY A 90 -1.67 38.16 -29.40
C GLY A 90 -0.15 38.29 -29.21
N CYS A 91 0.53 37.24 -28.79
CA CYS A 91 1.98 37.24 -28.55
C CYS A 91 2.86 37.41 -29.81
N GLY A 92 2.27 37.83 -30.94
CA GLY A 92 2.97 38.12 -32.19
C GLY A 92 3.61 36.88 -32.83
N SER A 93 3.26 35.67 -32.39
CA SER A 93 3.89 34.43 -32.81
C SER A 93 3.69 34.14 -34.30
N THR A 94 4.72 33.65 -34.97
CA THR A 94 4.66 33.14 -36.36
C THR A 94 4.30 31.66 -36.44
N GLU A 95 4.00 30.99 -35.31
CA GLU A 95 3.74 29.55 -35.19
C GLU A 95 2.64 29.05 -36.15
N PRO A 96 2.97 28.27 -37.20
CA PRO A 96 2.00 27.89 -38.22
C PRO A 96 0.85 27.01 -37.71
N ASP A 97 1.04 26.25 -36.63
CA ASP A 97 -0.02 25.46 -36.02
C ASP A 97 -0.99 26.37 -35.23
N PRO A 98 -2.29 26.43 -35.61
CA PRO A 98 -3.26 27.28 -34.93
C PRO A 98 -3.50 26.91 -33.46
N VAL A 99 -3.34 25.64 -33.08
CA VAL A 99 -3.50 25.19 -31.68
C VAL A 99 -2.31 25.69 -30.85
N ARG A 100 -1.09 25.48 -31.35
CA ARG A 100 0.12 25.98 -30.67
C ARG A 100 0.15 27.50 -30.60
N ARG A 101 -0.30 28.19 -31.64
CA ARG A 101 -0.45 29.65 -31.63
C ARG A 101 -1.44 30.10 -30.56
N ALA A 102 -2.59 29.43 -30.45
CA ALA A 102 -3.57 29.72 -29.40
C ALA A 102 -2.97 29.48 -28.00
N ALA A 103 -2.18 28.42 -27.81
CA ALA A 103 -1.47 28.17 -26.54
C ALA A 103 -0.53 29.32 -26.17
N LEU A 104 0.27 29.81 -27.12
CA LEU A 104 1.15 30.97 -26.91
C LEU A 104 0.37 32.24 -26.58
N ASP A 105 -0.79 32.42 -27.19
CA ASP A 105 -1.72 33.52 -26.93
C ASP A 105 -2.54 33.32 -25.62
N GLY A 106 -2.22 32.31 -24.81
CA GLY A 106 -2.80 32.10 -23.47
C GLY A 106 -3.97 31.12 -23.41
N ASN A 107 -4.29 30.41 -24.49
CA ASN A 107 -5.31 29.37 -24.45
C ASN A 107 -4.78 28.12 -23.74
N MET A 108 -5.08 27.98 -22.45
CA MET A 108 -4.58 26.90 -21.62
C MET A 108 -5.10 25.52 -22.03
N LYS A 109 -6.32 25.42 -22.58
CA LYS A 109 -6.82 24.16 -23.15
C LYS A 109 -5.97 23.71 -24.34
N ALA A 110 -5.61 24.63 -25.23
CA ALA A 110 -4.72 24.35 -26.35
C ALA A 110 -3.31 24.00 -25.87
N LEU A 111 -2.83 24.66 -24.81
CA LEU A 111 -1.53 24.39 -24.19
C LEU A 111 -1.47 22.97 -23.60
N MET A 112 -2.52 22.57 -22.86
CA MET A 112 -2.60 21.29 -22.15
C MET A 112 -3.06 20.11 -23.03
N LYS A 113 -3.61 20.41 -24.22
CA LYS A 113 -4.16 19.43 -25.16
C LYS A 113 -3.26 18.19 -25.39
N PRO A 114 -1.93 18.32 -25.58
CA PRO A 114 -1.07 17.16 -25.84
C PRO A 114 -1.13 16.07 -24.76
N ILE A 115 -1.22 16.47 -23.49
CA ILE A 115 -1.23 15.55 -22.35
C ILE A 115 -2.64 15.25 -21.83
N MET A 116 -3.58 16.16 -22.06
CA MET A 116 -4.95 16.04 -21.58
C MET A 116 -5.90 15.35 -22.57
N GLU A 117 -5.74 15.52 -23.88
CA GLU A 117 -6.69 14.97 -24.88
C GLU A 117 -6.04 14.03 -25.89
N ASP A 118 -4.80 14.34 -26.29
CA ASP A 118 -4.10 13.59 -27.33
C ASP A 118 -3.43 12.33 -26.77
N HIS A 119 -3.03 12.37 -25.49
CA HIS A 119 -2.49 11.20 -24.81
C HIS A 119 -3.56 10.12 -24.60
N PRO A 120 -3.30 8.85 -24.98
CA PRO A 120 -4.27 7.78 -24.80
C PRO A 120 -4.55 7.49 -23.32
N VAL A 121 -5.82 7.21 -23.00
CA VAL A 121 -6.19 6.74 -21.66
C VAL A 121 -5.82 5.26 -21.53
N GLN A 122 -4.95 4.94 -20.57
CA GLN A 122 -4.53 3.55 -20.35
C GLN A 122 -5.66 2.70 -19.75
N PRO A 123 -5.69 1.38 -20.03
CA PRO A 123 -6.65 0.48 -19.40
C PRO A 123 -6.60 0.57 -17.88
N GLY A 124 -7.75 0.76 -17.24
CA GLY A 124 -7.88 0.93 -15.79
C GLY A 124 -7.87 2.37 -15.30
N LEU A 125 -7.64 3.35 -16.18
CA LEU A 125 -7.76 4.78 -15.87
C LEU A 125 -9.04 5.39 -16.46
N SER A 126 -9.54 6.44 -15.82
CA SER A 126 -10.68 7.25 -16.26
C SER A 126 -10.28 8.40 -17.19
N ALA A 127 -9.04 8.89 -17.05
CA ALA A 127 -8.45 9.97 -17.85
C ALA A 127 -6.92 9.77 -17.97
N SER A 128 -6.31 10.54 -18.87
CA SER A 128 -4.86 10.67 -19.01
C SER A 128 -4.28 11.77 -18.11
N PHE A 129 -5.12 12.67 -17.59
CA PHE A 129 -4.72 13.81 -16.79
C PHE A 129 -5.59 13.95 -15.52
N PHE A 130 -4.95 14.19 -14.38
CA PHE A 130 -5.56 14.31 -13.06
C PHE A 130 -5.15 15.65 -12.39
N PRO A 131 -6.08 16.58 -12.09
CA PRO A 131 -5.74 17.85 -11.48
C PRO A 131 -5.86 17.83 -9.95
N VAL A 132 -4.93 18.49 -9.26
CA VAL A 132 -5.11 19.10 -7.93
C VAL A 132 -5.59 20.55 -8.13
N VAL A 133 -6.37 21.09 -7.19
CA VAL A 133 -6.81 22.49 -7.20
C VAL A 133 -5.90 23.33 -6.29
N GLY A 134 -5.25 24.35 -6.85
CA GLY A 134 -4.44 25.34 -6.12
C GLY A 134 -5.20 26.62 -5.75
N ASN A 135 -4.52 27.60 -5.14
CA ASN A 135 -5.14 28.88 -4.74
C ASN A 135 -5.45 29.80 -5.92
N HIS A 136 -4.78 29.64 -7.06
CA HIS A 136 -5.14 30.38 -8.27
C HIS A 136 -6.30 29.70 -9.02
N ASP A 137 -6.56 28.44 -8.71
CA ASP A 137 -7.58 27.66 -9.38
C ASP A 137 -8.97 27.85 -8.76
N ASP A 138 -9.09 28.14 -7.46
CA ASP A 138 -10.29 27.82 -6.66
C ASP A 138 -11.37 28.92 -6.54
N ASN A 139 -11.15 30.09 -7.16
CA ASN A 139 -11.95 31.30 -6.91
C ASN A 139 -13.09 31.54 -7.93
N TRP A 140 -13.67 30.48 -8.49
CA TRP A 140 -14.76 30.61 -9.47
C TRP A 140 -16.11 30.93 -8.77
N GLY A 141 -16.76 32.03 -9.17
CA GLY A 141 -18.07 32.50 -8.67
C GLY A 141 -18.04 33.80 -7.86
N SER A 142 -16.87 34.31 -7.47
CA SER A 142 -16.70 35.56 -6.68
C SER A 142 -16.72 36.85 -7.51
N GLY A 143 -17.29 36.82 -8.72
CA GLY A 143 -17.18 37.88 -9.74
C GLY A 143 -15.92 37.77 -10.62
N TRP A 144 -15.09 36.77 -10.37
CA TRP A 144 -13.90 36.39 -11.15
C TRP A 144 -14.21 35.43 -12.32
N TYR A 145 -15.45 34.94 -12.39
CA TYR A 145 -15.87 33.87 -13.28
C TYR A 145 -17.29 34.13 -13.82
N PRO A 146 -17.56 33.88 -15.13
CA PRO A 146 -16.60 33.46 -16.16
C PRO A 146 -15.62 34.59 -16.55
N ASP A 147 -14.36 34.23 -16.81
CA ASP A 147 -13.34 35.13 -17.37
C ASP A 147 -13.77 35.56 -18.79
N PRO A 148 -13.56 36.82 -19.21
CA PRO A 148 -13.63 37.26 -20.60
C PRO A 148 -13.09 36.30 -21.69
N CYS A 149 -12.15 35.40 -21.37
CA CYS A 149 -11.48 34.51 -22.31
C CYS A 149 -11.81 32.99 -22.19
N GLY A 150 -12.68 32.55 -21.27
CA GLY A 150 -13.06 31.12 -21.17
C GLY A 150 -13.74 30.72 -19.85
N THR A 151 -13.82 29.40 -19.59
CA THR A 151 -14.35 28.85 -18.33
C THR A 151 -13.27 28.44 -17.33
N GLY A 152 -12.05 29.00 -17.40
CA GLY A 152 -10.99 28.76 -16.41
C GLY A 152 -10.63 27.27 -16.23
N ILE A 153 -10.30 26.85 -15.01
CA ILE A 153 -9.96 25.45 -14.70
C ILE A 153 -11.07 24.44 -15.07
N CYS A 154 -12.32 24.87 -15.14
CA CYS A 154 -13.43 24.01 -15.55
C CYS A 154 -13.32 23.47 -16.98
N GLU A 155 -12.50 24.09 -17.83
CA GLU A 155 -12.16 23.53 -19.15
C GLU A 155 -11.38 22.22 -19.06
N PHE A 156 -10.69 21.97 -17.94
CA PHE A 156 -9.91 20.77 -17.67
C PHE A 156 -10.67 19.71 -16.85
N LEU A 157 -11.83 20.08 -16.28
CA LEU A 157 -12.63 19.18 -15.43
C LEU A 157 -13.73 18.44 -16.21
N GLY A 158 -13.86 18.70 -17.52
CA GLY A 158 -14.80 18.01 -18.41
C GLY A 158 -14.43 16.54 -18.67
N PRO A 159 -15.38 15.72 -19.16
CA PRO A 159 -15.09 14.34 -19.53
C PRO A 159 -14.05 14.25 -20.65
N HIS A 160 -13.12 13.30 -20.52
CA HIS A 160 -12.05 13.09 -21.50
C HIS A 160 -12.64 12.70 -22.87
N PRO A 161 -12.20 13.33 -23.99
CA PRO A 161 -12.80 13.09 -25.31
C PRO A 161 -12.79 11.63 -25.79
N GLN A 162 -11.76 10.86 -25.41
CA GLN A 162 -11.62 9.45 -25.81
C GLN A 162 -12.33 8.45 -24.88
N ALA A 163 -12.52 8.81 -23.60
CA ALA A 163 -13.05 7.88 -22.58
C ALA A 163 -14.50 8.21 -22.19
N GLY A 164 -14.96 9.44 -22.43
CA GLY A 164 -16.30 9.93 -22.06
C GLY A 164 -16.51 10.03 -20.54
N LYS A 165 -15.46 9.83 -19.74
CA LYS A 165 -15.48 9.86 -18.27
C LYS A 165 -14.67 11.04 -17.74
N GLN A 166 -15.05 11.56 -16.58
CA GLN A 166 -14.23 12.52 -15.84
C GLN A 166 -13.10 11.80 -15.10
N PRO A 167 -11.94 12.45 -14.87
CA PRO A 167 -10.82 11.87 -14.12
C PRO A 167 -11.23 11.44 -12.71
N TRP A 168 -12.12 12.22 -12.11
CA TRP A 168 -12.66 12.04 -10.78
C TRP A 168 -14.02 11.33 -10.90
N GLU A 169 -14.09 10.03 -10.62
CA GLU A 169 -15.39 9.39 -10.39
C GLU A 169 -15.97 9.95 -9.08
N ARG A 170 -17.25 10.34 -9.08
CA ARG A 170 -18.02 11.01 -8.00
C ARG A 170 -17.95 10.30 -6.63
N TYR A 171 -16.80 10.25 -5.99
CA TYR A 171 -16.62 9.80 -4.62
C TYR A 171 -16.64 11.02 -3.72
N ILE A 172 -17.86 11.50 -3.46
CA ILE A 172 -18.12 12.53 -2.47
C ILE A 172 -18.96 11.87 -1.39
N ASP A 173 -18.52 12.11 -0.16
CA ASP A 173 -18.98 11.61 1.14
C ASP A 173 -20.37 10.92 1.13
N PRO A 174 -20.49 9.67 1.63
CA PRO A 174 -21.78 9.00 1.80
C PRO A 174 -22.73 9.69 2.80
N GLN A 175 -22.31 10.72 3.53
CA GLN A 175 -23.16 11.55 4.39
C GLN A 175 -23.65 12.82 3.66
N ASP A 176 -24.81 12.68 3.01
CA ASP A 176 -25.85 13.72 2.81
C ASP A 176 -25.60 14.95 1.91
N HIS A 177 -24.55 15.00 1.08
CA HIS A 177 -24.39 16.10 0.12
C HIS A 177 -24.31 15.62 -1.33
N ASP A 178 -25.32 15.98 -2.15
CA ASP A 178 -25.17 16.00 -3.61
C ASP A 178 -24.02 16.96 -3.92
N PRO A 179 -22.90 16.48 -4.46
CA PRO A 179 -21.76 17.33 -4.75
C PRO A 179 -22.00 18.29 -5.90
N GLY A 180 -23.22 18.37 -6.45
CA GLY A 180 -23.61 19.34 -7.45
C GLY A 180 -22.68 19.37 -8.65
N ASN A 181 -22.63 20.52 -9.32
CA ASN A 181 -21.71 20.74 -10.42
C ASN A 181 -20.61 21.69 -9.92
N VAL A 182 -19.40 21.15 -9.70
CA VAL A 182 -18.18 21.90 -9.32
C VAL A 182 -17.97 23.12 -10.21
N CYS A 183 -18.38 23.02 -11.48
CA CYS A 183 -18.25 24.05 -12.51
C CYS A 183 -19.54 24.80 -12.85
N SER A 184 -20.56 24.74 -11.98
CA SER A 184 -21.81 25.49 -12.20
C SER A 184 -21.53 27.00 -12.20
N LEU A 185 -22.15 27.71 -13.16
CA LEU A 185 -22.16 29.18 -13.19
C LEU A 185 -23.20 29.76 -12.22
N ASP A 186 -24.09 28.93 -11.70
CA ASP A 186 -25.09 29.33 -10.72
C ASP A 186 -24.55 29.02 -9.31
N GLU A 187 -24.22 30.08 -8.56
CA GLU A 187 -23.69 30.02 -7.19
C GLU A 187 -24.56 29.16 -6.27
N SER A 188 -25.88 29.08 -6.51
CA SER A 188 -26.79 28.26 -5.70
C SER A 188 -26.73 26.75 -5.99
N THR A 189 -26.08 26.35 -7.08
CA THR A 189 -25.92 24.94 -7.52
C THR A 189 -24.46 24.52 -7.72
N SER A 190 -23.53 25.47 -7.61
CA SER A 190 -22.09 25.23 -7.57
C SER A 190 -21.71 24.69 -6.20
N THR A 191 -20.93 23.61 -6.18
CA THR A 191 -20.29 23.13 -4.96
C THR A 191 -18.91 23.71 -4.73
N HIS A 192 -18.47 24.59 -5.65
CA HIS A 192 -17.14 25.17 -5.68
C HIS A 192 -16.04 24.10 -5.58
N SER A 193 -14.81 24.51 -5.32
CA SER A 193 -13.67 23.63 -5.09
C SER A 193 -13.70 22.92 -3.72
N THR A 194 -14.63 23.29 -2.83
CA THR A 194 -14.60 22.92 -1.40
C THR A 194 -14.51 21.42 -1.16
N TYR A 195 -15.14 20.61 -2.01
CA TYR A 195 -15.16 19.15 -1.92
C TYR A 195 -14.43 18.47 -3.09
N PHE A 196 -13.50 19.18 -3.75
CA PHE A 196 -12.72 18.64 -4.85
C PHE A 196 -11.49 17.86 -4.35
N TYR A 197 -11.74 16.76 -3.66
CA TYR A 197 -10.75 15.76 -3.28
C TYR A 197 -11.24 14.38 -3.72
N TYR A 198 -10.33 13.52 -4.16
CA TYR A 198 -10.69 12.23 -4.74
C TYR A 198 -9.52 11.25 -4.64
N SER A 199 -9.81 9.97 -4.87
CA SER A 199 -8.80 8.93 -4.96
C SER A 199 -9.03 8.05 -6.16
N PHE A 200 -7.98 7.51 -6.74
CA PHE A 200 -8.08 6.49 -7.77
C PHE A 200 -7.00 5.42 -7.57
N GLU A 201 -7.22 4.28 -8.22
CA GLU A 201 -6.38 3.12 -8.12
C GLU A 201 -5.77 2.82 -9.47
N TYR A 202 -4.49 2.49 -9.52
CA TYR A 202 -3.85 2.06 -10.75
C TYR A 202 -2.79 1.02 -10.48
N ARG A 203 -2.93 -0.15 -11.12
CA ARG A 203 -1.96 -1.26 -11.06
C ARG A 203 -1.54 -1.62 -9.61
N ASN A 204 -2.51 -1.77 -8.71
CA ASN A 204 -2.31 -2.04 -7.28
C ASN A 204 -1.59 -0.91 -6.49
N ASN A 205 -1.73 0.33 -6.94
CA ASN A 205 -1.24 1.51 -6.22
C ASN A 205 -2.41 2.47 -5.99
N THR A 206 -2.37 3.17 -4.87
CA THR A 206 -3.40 4.11 -4.44
C THR A 206 -2.90 5.54 -4.63
N PHE A 207 -3.70 6.36 -5.30
CA PHE A 207 -3.44 7.78 -5.54
C PHE A 207 -4.53 8.59 -4.85
N ILE A 208 -4.13 9.50 -3.94
CA ILE A 208 -5.03 10.32 -3.15
C ILE A 208 -4.75 11.79 -3.47
N VAL A 209 -5.78 12.51 -3.88
CA VAL A 209 -5.73 13.93 -4.23
C VAL A 209 -6.52 14.72 -3.20
N LEU A 210 -5.83 15.63 -2.51
CA LEU A 210 -6.36 16.49 -1.46
C LEU A 210 -6.63 17.89 -1.98
N LYS A 211 -7.71 18.49 -1.45
CA LYS A 211 -7.98 19.92 -1.52
C LYS A 211 -7.31 20.59 -0.32
N MET A 212 -6.00 20.79 -0.43
CA MET A 212 -5.24 21.69 0.44
C MET A 212 -4.55 22.72 -0.44
N ASN A 213 -5.14 23.91 -0.53
CA ASN A 213 -4.79 24.86 -1.59
C ASN A 213 -4.22 26.19 -1.10
N ALA A 214 -4.09 26.42 0.20
CA ALA A 214 -3.39 27.59 0.74
C ALA A 214 -2.81 27.30 2.14
N ASP A 215 -1.83 28.09 2.56
CA ASP A 215 -1.15 27.98 3.86
C ASP A 215 -2.09 28.22 5.06
N TYR A 216 -3.16 28.98 4.86
CA TYR A 216 -4.05 29.46 5.93
C TYR A 216 -5.31 28.64 6.14
N TYR A 217 -5.80 27.97 5.09
CA TYR A 217 -7.01 27.15 5.14
C TYR A 217 -6.61 25.69 5.26
N ASN A 218 -6.61 25.17 6.48
CA ASN A 218 -6.21 23.78 6.74
C ASN A 218 -7.37 22.88 7.17
N MET A 219 -7.14 21.58 6.99
CA MET A 219 -8.13 20.53 7.22
C MET A 219 -8.59 20.42 8.69
N LEU A 220 -7.81 20.96 9.63
CA LEU A 220 -7.99 20.78 11.07
C LEU A 220 -8.17 22.11 11.82
N SER A 221 -8.42 23.22 11.13
CA SER A 221 -8.69 24.52 11.74
C SER A 221 -10.07 24.51 12.34
N CYS A 222 -10.29 25.21 13.45
CA CYS A 222 -11.58 25.21 14.10
C CYS A 222 -11.87 26.53 14.82
N ASN A 223 -13.16 26.82 15.04
CA ASN A 223 -13.56 28.07 15.68
C ASN A 223 -13.54 27.96 17.21
N GLY A 224 -12.69 28.75 17.87
CA GLY A 224 -12.76 28.98 19.32
C GLY A 224 -12.11 27.94 20.23
N HIS A 225 -11.28 27.03 19.71
CA HIS A 225 -10.42 26.16 20.52
C HIS A 225 -8.95 26.57 20.43
N VAL A 226 -8.21 26.37 21.52
CA VAL A 226 -6.78 26.71 21.64
C VAL A 226 -5.89 25.70 20.91
N ASP A 227 -6.30 24.44 20.86
CA ASP A 227 -5.61 23.36 20.13
C ASP A 227 -6.58 22.70 19.17
N CYS A 228 -6.77 23.34 18.01
CA CYS A 228 -7.70 22.85 16.99
C CYS A 228 -7.23 21.55 16.34
N ALA A 229 -5.93 21.34 16.17
CA ALA A 229 -5.42 20.11 15.57
C ALA A 229 -5.80 18.92 16.44
N ALA A 230 -5.44 18.92 17.72
CA ALA A 230 -5.76 17.82 18.63
C ALA A 230 -7.28 17.58 18.74
N TYR A 231 -8.07 18.66 18.89
CA TYR A 231 -9.53 18.57 18.97
C TYR A 231 -10.16 17.97 17.70
N CYS A 232 -9.70 18.42 16.54
CA CYS A 232 -10.25 17.97 15.26
C CYS A 232 -9.74 16.58 14.90
N THR A 233 -8.60 16.11 15.40
CA THR A 233 -8.10 14.75 15.11
C THR A 233 -8.51 13.69 16.12
N ASP A 234 -9.10 14.07 17.25
CA ASP A 234 -9.47 13.15 18.34
C ASP A 234 -10.43 12.04 17.83
N PRO A 235 -9.98 10.76 17.80
CA PRO A 235 -10.81 9.65 17.38
C PRO A 235 -12.08 9.49 18.23
N ALA A 236 -12.03 9.84 19.52
CA ALA A 236 -13.18 9.73 20.42
C ALA A 236 -14.29 10.75 20.06
N LEU A 237 -13.96 11.82 19.33
CA LEU A 237 -14.89 12.86 18.91
C LEU A 237 -15.35 12.70 17.46
N PHE A 238 -15.01 11.60 16.81
CA PHE A 238 -15.33 11.37 15.40
C PHE A 238 -16.85 11.42 15.11
N ALA A 239 -17.65 10.89 16.03
CA ALA A 239 -19.12 10.94 15.95
C ALA A 239 -19.74 12.22 16.55
N ASP A 240 -18.94 13.17 17.07
CA ASP A 240 -19.46 14.38 17.72
C ASP A 240 -19.87 15.42 16.65
N PRO A 241 -21.18 15.75 16.54
CA PRO A 241 -21.66 16.75 15.58
C PRO A 241 -21.14 18.17 15.89
N THR A 242 -20.76 18.44 17.13
CA THR A 242 -20.18 19.73 17.56
C THR A 242 -18.77 19.89 17.01
N ARG A 243 -17.97 18.82 17.03
CA ARG A 243 -16.62 18.80 16.43
C ARG A 243 -16.73 19.01 14.92
N ASN A 244 -17.62 18.27 14.26
CA ASN A 244 -17.85 18.40 12.83
C ASN A 244 -18.32 19.80 12.42
N ALA A 245 -19.19 20.44 13.22
CA ALA A 245 -19.62 21.81 12.96
C ALA A 245 -18.55 22.88 13.26
N ARG A 246 -17.55 22.58 14.11
CA ARG A 246 -16.52 23.53 14.52
C ARG A 246 -15.24 23.44 13.71
N CYS A 247 -14.92 22.27 13.16
CA CYS A 247 -13.73 22.02 12.38
C CYS A 247 -13.98 22.27 10.89
N TYR A 248 -13.16 23.12 10.28
CA TYR A 248 -13.43 23.76 8.99
C TYR A 248 -13.53 22.79 7.81
N SER A 249 -12.68 21.77 7.75
CA SER A 249 -12.67 20.80 6.65
C SER A 249 -12.39 19.39 7.13
N ILE A 250 -12.99 19.05 8.28
CA ILE A 250 -12.67 17.80 8.97
C ILE A 250 -13.12 16.55 8.22
N HIS A 251 -14.21 16.66 7.45
CA HIS A 251 -14.68 15.61 6.54
C HIS A 251 -13.58 15.13 5.59
N GLN A 252 -12.73 16.03 5.10
CA GLN A 252 -11.63 15.64 4.21
C GLN A 252 -10.53 14.88 4.95
N TYR A 253 -10.22 15.26 6.20
CA TYR A 253 -9.21 14.57 7.01
C TYR A 253 -9.67 13.18 7.41
N ASP A 254 -10.93 13.09 7.81
CA ASP A 254 -11.60 11.85 8.15
C ASP A 254 -11.66 10.90 6.94
N TRP A 255 -11.99 11.44 5.77
CA TRP A 255 -11.93 10.73 4.49
C TRP A 255 -10.51 10.27 4.15
N LEU A 256 -9.49 11.14 4.31
CA LEU A 256 -8.09 10.78 4.07
C LEU A 256 -7.67 9.62 4.96
N ARG A 257 -8.00 9.68 6.26
CA ARG A 257 -7.73 8.58 7.21
C ARG A 257 -8.39 7.29 6.76
N GLU A 258 -9.67 7.32 6.38
CA GLU A 258 -10.39 6.15 5.87
C GLU A 258 -9.70 5.58 4.61
N LYS A 259 -9.31 6.44 3.66
CA LYS A 259 -8.63 5.99 2.44
C LYS A 259 -7.28 5.37 2.69
N LEU A 260 -6.48 5.95 3.59
CA LEU A 260 -5.19 5.38 3.98
C LEU A 260 -5.37 4.03 4.67
N GLN A 261 -6.34 3.91 5.58
CA GLN A 261 -6.66 2.65 6.25
C GLN A 261 -7.13 1.58 5.26
N ALA A 262 -8.02 1.95 4.34
CA ALA A 262 -8.54 1.05 3.30
C ALA A 262 -7.43 0.60 2.33
N ALA A 263 -6.57 1.52 1.90
CA ALA A 263 -5.44 1.23 1.02
C ALA A 263 -4.47 0.22 1.65
N ARG A 264 -4.19 0.37 2.95
CA ARG A 264 -3.37 -0.57 3.72
C ARG A 264 -4.07 -1.90 3.96
N ALA A 265 -5.36 -1.90 4.28
CA ALA A 265 -6.13 -3.14 4.42
C ALA A 265 -6.19 -3.95 3.12
N LYS A 266 -6.23 -3.26 1.97
CA LYS A 266 -6.23 -3.86 0.63
C LYS A 266 -4.88 -4.44 0.19
N GLY A 267 -3.77 -4.07 0.85
CA GLY A 267 -2.42 -4.47 0.42
C GLY A 267 -1.95 -3.73 -0.83
N THR A 268 -2.31 -2.45 -0.97
CA THR A 268 -1.75 -1.59 -2.03
C THR A 268 -0.22 -1.57 -1.94
N GLU A 269 0.46 -1.56 -3.08
CA GLU A 269 1.93 -1.58 -3.14
C GLU A 269 2.50 -0.25 -2.63
N HIS A 270 2.06 0.86 -3.24
CA HIS A 270 2.43 2.20 -2.84
C HIS A 270 1.21 3.11 -2.70
N ILE A 271 1.31 4.07 -1.79
CA ILE A 271 0.36 5.17 -1.65
C ILE A 271 1.08 6.47 -2.04
N PHE A 272 0.50 7.20 -3.00
CA PHE A 272 0.94 8.53 -3.40
C PHE A 272 -0.14 9.54 -3.01
N VAL A 273 0.26 10.62 -2.34
CA VAL A 273 -0.65 11.68 -1.92
C VAL A 273 -0.26 12.98 -2.61
N PHE A 274 -1.24 13.72 -3.11
CA PHE A 274 -1.05 14.96 -3.84
C PHE A 274 -1.88 16.05 -3.19
N ALA A 275 -1.29 17.21 -2.97
CA ALA A 275 -1.98 18.42 -2.57
C ALA A 275 -1.31 19.63 -3.23
N HIS A 276 -1.85 20.83 -3.06
CA HIS A 276 -1.19 22.02 -3.61
C HIS A 276 -0.27 22.68 -2.58
N ALA A 277 -0.78 22.95 -1.37
CA ALA A 277 -0.02 23.55 -0.29
C ALA A 277 0.98 22.56 0.36
N PRO A 278 2.15 23.03 0.81
CA PRO A 278 3.19 22.19 1.39
C PRO A 278 2.86 21.72 2.82
N LEU A 279 3.34 20.51 3.16
CA LEU A 279 3.40 20.01 4.55
C LEU A 279 4.78 20.17 5.19
N LEU A 280 5.82 20.32 4.35
CA LEU A 280 7.19 20.61 4.70
C LEU A 280 7.79 21.52 3.64
N GLY A 281 8.81 22.28 4.02
CA GLY A 281 9.64 23.02 3.10
C GLY A 281 9.57 24.52 3.27
N ASP A 282 10.55 25.19 2.66
CA ASP A 282 10.64 26.63 2.53
C ASP A 282 10.80 26.94 1.05
N GLY A 283 9.88 27.71 0.49
CA GLY A 283 10.00 28.22 -0.87
C GLY A 283 9.03 29.37 -1.04
N ASP A 284 9.49 30.47 -1.62
CA ASP A 284 8.68 31.67 -1.89
C ASP A 284 8.00 32.30 -0.65
N GLY A 285 8.46 31.97 0.57
CA GLY A 285 7.91 32.49 1.83
C GLY A 285 6.62 31.83 2.31
N HIS A 286 6.12 30.83 1.57
CA HIS A 286 4.99 29.99 1.94
C HIS A 286 5.41 28.94 2.96
N ASN A 287 4.71 28.90 4.09
CA ASN A 287 5.04 28.03 5.23
C ASN A 287 4.01 26.91 5.36
N PRO A 288 4.41 25.72 5.84
CA PRO A 288 3.46 24.67 6.18
C PRO A 288 2.39 25.19 7.13
N THR A 289 1.17 24.74 6.91
CA THR A 289 0.05 25.12 7.76
C THR A 289 0.22 24.61 9.20
N SER A 290 -0.45 25.23 10.17
CA SER A 290 -0.36 24.85 11.59
C SER A 290 -0.74 23.39 11.89
N SER A 291 -1.52 22.78 11.00
CA SER A 291 -1.95 21.38 11.09
C SER A 291 -1.07 20.40 10.32
N ALA A 292 0.02 20.88 9.71
CA ALA A 292 0.89 20.05 8.88
C ALA A 292 1.45 18.87 9.67
N TYR A 293 1.78 19.04 10.96
CA TYR A 293 2.25 17.96 11.82
C TYR A 293 1.26 16.79 11.87
N ALA A 294 0.00 17.04 12.22
CA ALA A 294 -1.01 15.99 12.38
C ALA A 294 -1.30 15.26 11.05
N ILE A 295 -1.27 16.00 9.93
CA ILE A 295 -1.42 15.40 8.60
C ILE A 295 -0.22 14.50 8.29
N ARG A 296 1.01 14.98 8.52
CA ARG A 296 2.23 14.18 8.31
C ARG A 296 2.27 12.92 9.16
N GLU A 297 1.91 13.02 10.44
CA GLU A 297 1.79 11.87 11.34
C GLU A 297 0.80 10.83 10.79
N LEU A 298 -0.34 11.28 10.26
CA LEU A 298 -1.29 10.39 9.60
C LEU A 298 -0.71 9.74 8.34
N LEU A 299 -0.03 10.50 7.47
CA LEU A 299 0.57 9.94 6.24
C LEU A 299 1.68 8.92 6.56
N GLU A 300 2.56 9.25 7.49
CA GLU A 300 3.72 8.45 7.87
C GLU A 300 3.34 7.19 8.64
N SER A 301 2.32 7.25 9.51
CA SER A 301 1.76 6.07 10.18
C SER A 301 1.09 5.07 9.24
N HIS A 302 0.75 5.52 8.02
CA HIS A 302 0.18 4.70 6.96
C HIS A 302 1.16 4.51 5.80
N ASP A 303 2.47 4.60 6.05
CA ASP A 303 3.57 4.29 5.14
C ASP A 303 3.47 4.95 3.75
N VAL A 304 2.89 6.16 3.66
CA VAL A 304 2.78 6.89 2.38
C VAL A 304 4.16 6.99 1.74
N ALA A 305 4.25 6.60 0.46
CA ALA A 305 5.53 6.53 -0.22
C ALA A 305 6.06 7.94 -0.50
N ILE A 306 5.22 8.75 -1.16
CA ILE A 306 5.55 10.13 -1.52
C ILE A 306 4.31 11.01 -1.36
N PHE A 307 4.50 12.16 -0.73
CA PHE A 307 3.60 13.30 -0.77
C PHE A 307 4.14 14.34 -1.76
N PHE A 308 3.32 14.77 -2.71
CA PHE A 308 3.66 15.78 -3.71
C PHE A 308 2.89 17.08 -3.47
N ASN A 309 3.56 18.21 -3.65
CA ASN A 309 2.94 19.53 -3.64
C ASN A 309 3.50 20.49 -4.70
N GLY A 310 2.76 21.58 -4.92
CA GLY A 310 3.18 22.75 -5.69
C GLY A 310 3.31 23.96 -4.75
N HIS A 311 2.67 25.07 -5.10
CA HIS A 311 2.46 26.30 -4.32
C HIS A 311 3.75 27.10 -4.09
N ASN A 312 4.75 26.44 -3.52
CA ASN A 312 6.09 26.95 -3.50
C ASN A 312 6.62 26.81 -4.93
N HIS A 313 6.86 27.94 -5.60
CA HIS A 313 7.43 27.97 -6.93
C HIS A 313 8.90 27.54 -6.93
N ALA A 314 9.18 26.31 -6.53
CA ALA A 314 10.50 25.77 -6.28
C ALA A 314 10.47 24.25 -6.43
N TYR A 315 11.65 23.66 -6.55
CA TYR A 315 11.82 22.24 -6.37
C TYR A 315 12.44 21.97 -5.01
N GLN A 316 11.83 21.05 -4.25
CA GLN A 316 12.39 20.59 -2.99
C GLN A 316 12.11 19.10 -2.82
N ARG A 317 13.10 18.35 -2.36
CA ARG A 317 12.97 16.93 -2.03
C ARG A 317 13.54 16.67 -0.65
N THR A 318 12.74 16.04 0.20
CA THR A 318 13.23 15.51 1.48
C THR A 318 13.89 14.14 1.28
N TYR A 319 14.71 13.71 2.24
CA TYR A 319 14.86 12.27 2.46
C TYR A 319 13.49 11.66 2.81
N ARG A 320 13.37 10.33 2.87
CA ARG A 320 12.24 9.76 3.62
C ARG A 320 12.37 10.19 5.08
N VAL A 321 11.29 10.69 5.68
CA VAL A 321 11.29 11.25 7.03
C VAL A 321 10.09 10.82 7.85
N ARG A 322 10.24 10.84 9.18
CA ARG A 322 9.14 10.74 10.14
C ARG A 322 9.10 11.97 11.04
N SER A 323 7.89 12.32 11.43
CA SER A 323 7.55 13.45 12.28
C SER A 323 8.08 13.21 13.70
N SER A 324 8.56 14.27 14.34
CA SER A 324 9.13 14.24 15.69
C SER A 324 8.57 15.40 16.53
N GLY A 325 7.25 15.41 16.73
CA GLY A 325 6.54 16.58 17.26
C GLY A 325 6.69 17.81 16.36
N ASP A 326 6.63 19.00 16.98
CA ASP A 326 6.82 20.30 16.31
C ASP A 326 8.26 20.58 15.84
N ALA A 327 9.20 19.65 16.06
CA ALA A 327 10.57 19.78 15.60
C ALA A 327 10.73 19.34 14.12
N ASP A 328 11.84 19.76 13.51
CA ASP A 328 12.23 19.30 12.18
C ASP A 328 12.20 17.76 12.10
N PRO A 329 11.57 17.18 11.06
CA PRO A 329 11.39 15.74 10.96
C PRO A 329 12.74 15.03 10.79
N GLN A 330 12.81 13.81 11.31
CA GLN A 330 14.03 13.01 11.30
C GLN A 330 14.08 12.14 10.06
N LYS A 331 15.29 11.96 9.50
CA LYS A 331 15.52 11.02 8.40
C LYS A 331 15.16 9.61 8.86
N ASP A 332 14.32 8.96 8.08
CA ASP A 332 13.85 7.60 8.35
C ASP A 332 13.57 6.92 7.01
N THR A 333 14.32 5.85 6.72
CA THR A 333 14.18 5.09 5.47
C THR A 333 12.82 4.40 5.33
N SER A 334 11.99 4.35 6.37
CA SER A 334 10.60 3.86 6.38
C SER A 334 9.54 4.98 6.29
N GLY A 335 9.94 6.26 6.43
CA GLY A 335 9.05 7.42 6.51
C GLY A 335 8.54 7.96 5.17
N THR A 336 7.82 9.07 5.13
CA THR A 336 7.29 9.62 3.87
C THR A 336 8.34 10.52 3.19
N ALA A 337 8.47 10.46 1.87
CA ALA A 337 9.19 11.50 1.12
C ALA A 337 8.24 12.64 0.77
N TYR A 338 8.64 13.89 1.01
CA TYR A 338 7.86 15.08 0.67
C TYR A 338 8.58 15.81 -0.46
N ILE A 339 7.86 16.06 -1.56
CA ILE A 339 8.44 16.59 -2.79
C ILE A 339 7.58 17.75 -3.32
N THR A 340 8.19 18.94 -3.36
CA THR A 340 7.65 20.11 -4.04
C THR A 340 8.07 20.09 -5.52
N VAL A 341 7.11 20.17 -6.43
CA VAL A 341 7.30 20.18 -7.90
C VAL A 341 6.61 21.41 -8.52
N GLY A 342 6.87 22.61 -7.97
CA GLY A 342 6.21 23.85 -8.40
C GLY A 342 6.99 24.65 -9.44
N VAL A 343 7.49 23.97 -10.48
CA VAL A 343 8.42 24.57 -11.45
C VAL A 343 7.96 24.43 -12.90
N ALA A 344 6.68 24.17 -13.19
CA ALA A 344 6.25 23.90 -14.56
C ALA A 344 6.13 25.15 -15.45
N GLY A 345 5.94 26.34 -14.87
CA GLY A 345 5.88 27.59 -15.66
C GLY A 345 5.93 28.90 -14.89
N ALA A 346 5.65 28.89 -13.59
CA ALA A 346 5.71 30.07 -12.71
C ALA A 346 7.11 30.68 -12.56
N ALA A 347 7.17 31.88 -11.96
CA ALA A 347 8.42 32.50 -11.57
C ALA A 347 9.05 31.69 -10.42
N VAL A 348 10.21 31.10 -10.68
CA VAL A 348 10.84 30.17 -9.73
C VAL A 348 11.64 30.92 -8.68
N ASN A 349 11.47 30.50 -7.42
CA ASN A 349 12.19 30.97 -6.25
C ASN A 349 13.23 29.94 -5.78
N ALA A 350 14.18 30.42 -4.97
CA ALA A 350 15.10 29.54 -4.27
C ALA A 350 14.36 28.82 -3.13
N ALA A 351 14.71 27.56 -2.90
CA ALA A 351 14.36 26.81 -1.71
C ALA A 351 15.62 26.66 -0.84
N GLU A 352 15.46 26.85 0.47
CA GLU A 352 16.57 26.80 1.41
C GLU A 352 16.88 25.35 1.83
N PRO A 353 18.16 24.92 1.81
CA PRO A 353 18.53 23.61 2.30
C PRO A 353 18.19 23.45 3.79
N ARG A 354 17.48 22.36 4.11
CA ARG A 354 17.20 21.95 5.50
C ARG A 354 17.91 20.63 5.82
N ALA A 355 18.08 20.31 7.10
CA ALA A 355 18.73 19.07 7.53
C ALA A 355 18.04 17.80 7.00
N TYR A 356 16.73 17.89 6.73
CA TYR A 356 15.90 16.84 6.18
C TYR A 356 15.80 16.86 4.63
N THR A 357 16.41 17.84 3.95
CA THR A 357 16.44 17.88 2.48
C THR A 357 17.58 17.04 1.91
N ALA A 358 17.30 16.33 0.81
CA ALA A 358 18.27 15.46 0.15
C ALA A 358 19.45 16.26 -0.43
N ALA A 359 20.60 15.61 -0.64
CA ALA A 359 21.80 16.31 -1.09
C ALA A 359 21.70 16.77 -2.54
N SER A 360 21.10 15.97 -3.44
CA SER A 360 20.91 16.35 -4.85
C SER A 360 20.04 17.59 -5.06
N HIS A 361 19.09 17.85 -4.15
CA HIS A 361 18.33 19.11 -4.14
C HIS A 361 19.30 20.29 -4.05
N ARG A 362 20.31 20.22 -3.16
CA ARG A 362 21.30 21.29 -2.95
C ARG A 362 22.12 21.57 -4.19
N ASP A 363 22.41 20.58 -5.02
CA ASP A 363 23.20 20.76 -6.24
C ASP A 363 22.42 21.51 -7.32
N TRP A 364 21.11 21.30 -7.45
CA TRP A 364 20.30 22.04 -8.42
C TRP A 364 20.02 23.48 -7.97
N VAL A 365 19.72 23.72 -6.69
CA VAL A 365 19.48 25.09 -6.18
C VAL A 365 20.77 25.91 -6.01
N SER A 366 21.94 25.27 -5.84
CA SER A 366 23.24 25.95 -5.75
C SER A 366 23.89 26.24 -7.11
N TYR A 367 23.39 25.65 -8.20
CA TYR A 367 23.90 25.85 -9.56
C TYR A 367 23.34 27.11 -10.23
N GLY A 368 23.54 28.27 -9.62
CA GLY A 368 23.29 29.53 -10.31
C GLY A 368 23.20 30.73 -9.40
N ASP A 369 24.08 31.69 -9.65
CA ASP A 369 24.02 33.09 -9.25
C ASP A 369 22.64 33.52 -8.70
N SER A 370 22.65 33.94 -7.44
CA SER A 370 21.51 34.57 -6.78
C SER A 370 20.86 35.62 -7.68
N SER A 371 19.52 35.66 -7.67
CA SER A 371 18.62 36.73 -8.16
C SER A 371 18.08 36.63 -9.60
N GLY A 372 16.99 35.86 -9.77
CA GLY A 372 15.85 36.20 -10.64
C GLY A 372 16.07 36.36 -12.16
N GLY A 373 14.96 36.37 -12.91
CA GLY A 373 14.94 36.65 -14.36
C GLY A 373 14.81 35.42 -15.25
N THR A 374 14.48 35.65 -16.52
CA THR A 374 14.05 34.62 -17.49
C THR A 374 15.02 33.46 -17.65
N SER A 375 16.33 33.73 -17.65
CA SER A 375 17.36 32.67 -17.78
C SER A 375 17.50 31.76 -16.56
N TYR A 376 17.10 32.20 -15.37
CA TYR A 376 17.05 31.34 -14.18
C TYR A 376 15.76 30.51 -14.22
N GLU A 377 14.64 31.14 -14.53
CA GLU A 377 13.36 30.47 -14.65
C GLU A 377 13.39 29.37 -15.73
N ASP A 378 13.99 29.60 -16.89
CA ASP A 378 14.13 28.57 -17.94
C ASP A 378 15.06 27.41 -17.53
N LYS A 379 16.01 27.62 -16.60
CA LYS A 379 16.81 26.53 -16.01
C LYS A 379 16.03 25.71 -15.02
N MET A 380 15.07 26.31 -14.35
CA MET A 380 14.32 25.64 -13.30
C MET A 380 13.04 25.00 -13.84
N ALA A 381 12.50 25.56 -14.92
CA ALA A 381 11.30 25.11 -15.59
C ALA A 381 11.36 23.61 -15.91
N GLY A 382 10.40 22.83 -15.44
CA GLY A 382 10.49 21.39 -15.56
C GLY A 382 9.32 20.63 -14.97
N TYR A 383 9.49 19.32 -14.93
CA TYR A 383 8.54 18.37 -14.36
C TYR A 383 9.28 17.19 -13.74
N MET A 384 8.54 16.33 -13.07
CA MET A 384 9.05 15.10 -12.51
C MET A 384 8.38 13.88 -13.15
N LYS A 385 9.18 12.88 -13.53
CA LYS A 385 8.68 11.56 -13.93
C LYS A 385 8.89 10.57 -12.80
N ILE A 386 7.84 9.83 -12.46
CA ILE A 386 7.89 8.70 -11.54
C ILE A 386 7.69 7.42 -12.33
N THR A 387 8.59 6.47 -12.18
CA THR A 387 8.44 5.11 -12.70
C THR A 387 8.31 4.14 -11.54
N VAL A 388 7.26 3.33 -11.56
CA VAL A 388 6.97 2.29 -10.57
C VAL A 388 7.14 0.93 -11.22
N ASP A 389 8.02 0.12 -10.67
CA ASP A 389 8.28 -1.27 -11.08
C ASP A 389 8.27 -2.15 -9.83
N GLY A 390 7.09 -2.69 -9.50
CA GLY A 390 6.87 -3.37 -8.24
C GLY A 390 7.16 -2.46 -7.05
N ARG A 391 8.10 -2.87 -6.20
CA ARG A 391 8.57 -2.09 -5.04
C ARG A 391 9.45 -0.90 -5.40
N LYS A 392 10.03 -0.90 -6.59
CA LYS A 392 10.96 0.12 -7.02
C LYS A 392 10.19 1.36 -7.47
N ILE A 393 10.49 2.50 -6.85
CA ILE A 393 10.06 3.82 -7.32
C ILE A 393 11.30 4.54 -7.80
N THR A 394 11.31 5.00 -9.04
CA THR A 394 12.36 5.86 -9.58
C THR A 394 11.78 7.23 -9.88
N GLY A 395 12.37 8.27 -9.34
CA GLY A 395 12.03 9.66 -9.65
C GLY A 395 13.10 10.30 -10.51
N GLU A 396 12.71 11.00 -11.57
CA GLU A 396 13.60 11.82 -12.39
C GLU A 396 13.00 13.21 -12.56
N VAL A 397 13.74 14.24 -12.16
CA VAL A 397 13.35 15.63 -12.40
C VAL A 397 14.04 16.12 -13.65
N LYS A 398 13.24 16.62 -14.59
CA LYS A 398 13.71 17.04 -15.91
C LYS A 398 13.47 18.52 -16.10
N SER A 399 14.55 19.23 -16.41
CA SER A 399 14.54 20.66 -16.66
C SER A 399 14.59 20.97 -18.17
N LEU A 400 13.95 22.07 -18.54
CA LEU A 400 14.02 22.71 -19.86
C LEU A 400 15.46 23.13 -20.20
N GLY A 401 16.19 23.70 -19.24
CA GLY A 401 17.57 24.14 -19.36
C GLY A 401 17.75 25.47 -20.11
N VAL A 402 18.92 26.11 -19.95
CA VAL A 402 19.27 27.32 -20.72
C VAL A 402 19.91 27.00 -22.05
N SER A 403 19.15 27.21 -23.13
CA SER A 403 19.53 27.26 -24.56
C SER A 403 19.05 26.08 -25.39
N GLU A 404 18.37 26.40 -26.51
CA GLU A 404 18.07 25.54 -27.66
C GLU A 404 19.27 24.71 -28.18
N THR A 405 20.50 25.08 -27.83
CA THR A 405 21.73 24.38 -28.23
C THR A 405 22.30 23.45 -27.15
N ARG A 406 21.67 23.33 -25.98
CA ARG A 406 22.14 22.51 -24.86
C ARG A 406 20.99 21.72 -24.20
N TYR A 407 20.47 20.75 -24.97
CA TYR A 407 19.66 19.59 -24.59
C TYR A 407 18.43 19.83 -23.68
N PRO A 408 17.20 19.98 -24.24
CA PRO A 408 15.97 19.87 -23.45
C PRO A 408 15.85 18.49 -22.80
N GLY A 409 15.36 18.43 -21.55
CA GLY A 409 15.06 17.17 -20.86
C GLY A 409 16.21 16.55 -20.09
N LYS A 410 17.21 17.34 -19.67
CA LYS A 410 18.27 16.84 -18.79
C LYS A 410 17.68 16.49 -17.43
N VAL A 411 17.99 15.28 -16.95
CA VAL A 411 17.76 14.88 -15.56
C VAL A 411 18.65 15.73 -14.65
N VAL A 412 18.04 16.54 -13.79
CA VAL A 412 18.72 17.45 -12.85
C VAL A 412 18.70 16.93 -11.41
N ASP A 413 17.73 16.09 -11.08
CA ASP A 413 17.71 15.27 -9.88
C ASP A 413 17.15 13.90 -10.24
N SER A 414 17.62 12.85 -9.57
CA SER A 414 17.03 11.52 -9.65
C SER A 414 17.17 10.82 -8.31
N PHE A 415 16.19 9.99 -7.98
CA PHE A 415 16.28 9.10 -6.83
C PHE A 415 15.66 7.75 -7.13
N GLN A 416 15.97 6.79 -6.27
CA GLN A 416 15.36 5.48 -6.30
C GLN A 416 14.99 5.03 -4.88
N PHE A 417 13.73 4.64 -4.68
CA PHE A 417 13.27 3.97 -3.46
C PHE A 417 12.97 2.50 -3.75
N GLY A 418 13.14 1.63 -2.74
CA GLY A 418 12.57 0.27 -2.74
C GLY A 418 13.27 -0.78 -3.63
N ALA A 419 14.54 -0.61 -4.02
CA ALA A 419 15.29 -1.63 -4.76
C ALA A 419 16.73 -1.83 -4.26
N ALA A 420 17.15 -3.10 -4.14
CA ALA A 420 18.52 -3.51 -3.88
C ALA A 420 19.31 -3.82 -5.18
N PRO A 421 20.64 -3.57 -5.20
CA PRO A 421 21.41 -2.90 -4.15
C PRO A 421 21.10 -1.40 -4.13
N VAL A 422 21.13 -0.84 -2.92
CA VAL A 422 20.93 0.60 -2.72
C VAL A 422 22.05 1.35 -3.40
N VAL A 423 21.68 2.28 -4.26
CA VAL A 423 22.62 3.20 -4.88
C VAL A 423 22.43 4.53 -4.17
N ASP A 424 23.50 5.03 -3.57
CA ASP A 424 23.67 6.46 -3.27
C ASP A 424 23.68 7.17 -4.63
N THR A 425 22.53 7.73 -5.03
CA THR A 425 22.36 8.33 -6.35
C THR A 425 22.84 9.77 -6.40
N ASP A 426 23.04 10.41 -5.24
CA ASP A 426 23.44 11.82 -5.13
C ASP A 426 24.89 12.04 -4.62
N GLY A 427 25.60 10.96 -4.29
CA GLY A 427 27.03 10.96 -4.00
C GLY A 427 27.40 11.55 -2.64
N ASP A 428 26.45 11.65 -1.71
CA ASP A 428 26.66 12.20 -0.37
C ASP A 428 27.23 11.19 0.64
N GLY A 429 27.45 9.95 0.21
CA GLY A 429 27.93 8.84 1.02
C GLY A 429 26.84 8.14 1.84
N ILE A 430 25.57 8.50 1.63
CA ILE A 430 24.39 7.96 2.32
C ILE A 430 23.47 7.29 1.28
N PRO A 431 23.16 5.99 1.42
CA PRO A 431 22.28 5.31 0.47
C PRO A 431 20.84 5.89 0.48
N ASP A 432 20.29 6.23 -0.69
CA ASP A 432 18.98 6.91 -0.83
C ASP A 432 17.74 6.09 -0.40
N ALA A 433 17.89 4.80 -0.07
CA ALA A 433 16.98 3.97 0.76
C ALA A 433 17.40 2.48 0.75
N TYR A 434 17.37 1.78 1.89
CA TYR A 434 17.56 0.31 1.95
C TYR A 434 16.27 -0.52 1.82
N ASP A 435 16.47 -1.69 1.21
CA ASP A 435 15.58 -2.83 0.98
C ASP A 435 15.12 -3.50 2.28
N ARG A 436 13.90 -4.02 2.35
CA ARG A 436 13.60 -5.11 3.30
C ARG A 436 14.13 -6.43 2.73
N ASN A 437 15.46 -6.62 2.70
CA ASN A 437 16.10 -7.95 2.66
C ASN A 437 17.65 -7.93 2.71
N PRO A 438 18.27 -8.46 3.77
CA PRO A 438 19.47 -9.30 3.63
C PRO A 438 19.07 -10.73 4.02
N GLY A 439 18.59 -11.49 3.03
CA GLY A 439 18.14 -12.87 3.19
C GLY A 439 18.77 -13.86 2.21
N VAL A 440 19.87 -13.49 1.53
CA VAL A 440 20.92 -14.46 1.19
C VAL A 440 21.98 -14.26 2.28
N VAL A 441 22.09 -15.25 3.15
CA VAL A 441 23.10 -15.31 4.21
C VAL A 441 24.49 -15.24 3.58
N ALA A 442 25.17 -14.11 3.72
CA ALA A 442 26.56 -14.14 4.16
C ALA A 442 26.50 -14.13 5.69
N SER A 443 26.80 -15.27 6.31
CA SER A 443 26.76 -15.38 7.77
C SER A 443 27.90 -14.57 8.36
N PRO A 444 27.67 -13.84 9.46
CA PRO A 444 28.74 -13.44 10.36
C PRO A 444 28.44 -14.08 11.71
N ASP A 445 28.88 -15.33 11.88
CA ASP A 445 29.22 -15.91 13.19
C ASP A 445 30.04 -17.19 13.00
N CYS A 446 31.35 -16.99 12.85
CA CYS A 446 32.33 -17.81 13.54
C CYS A 446 33.12 -16.84 14.41
N VAL A 447 32.71 -16.69 15.66
CA VAL A 447 33.59 -16.17 16.70
C VAL A 447 34.55 -17.30 17.06
N GLU A 448 35.81 -17.21 16.64
CA GLU A 448 36.89 -17.82 17.40
C GLU A 448 37.72 -16.71 18.05
N ASP A 449 37.62 -16.73 19.37
CA ASP A 449 38.48 -16.11 20.35
C ASP A 449 39.94 -16.55 20.15
N VAL A 450 40.87 -15.64 19.86
CA VAL A 450 42.29 -15.91 20.09
C VAL A 450 43.06 -14.64 20.46
N GLY A 451 43.10 -14.35 21.76
CA GLY A 451 44.27 -13.72 22.38
C GLY A 451 45.25 -14.82 22.82
N GLY A 452 46.40 -14.94 22.16
CA GLY A 452 47.50 -15.81 22.64
C GLY A 452 48.59 -16.14 21.62
N TYR A 453 49.80 -15.65 21.87
CA TYR A 453 51.05 -16.04 21.19
C TYR A 453 51.45 -17.50 21.48
N VAL A 454 51.79 -18.31 20.47
CA VAL A 454 52.90 -19.29 20.46
C VAL A 454 53.40 -19.52 19.02
N GLU A 455 54.72 -19.68 18.89
CA GLU A 455 55.58 -19.70 17.70
C GLU A 455 55.69 -21.07 16.95
N LEU A 456 56.11 -20.97 15.68
CA LEU A 456 56.96 -21.88 14.86
C LEU A 456 56.41 -23.18 14.19
N SER A 457 56.19 -23.12 12.87
CA SER A 457 57.14 -23.57 11.82
C SER A 457 56.53 -24.31 10.60
N ASN A 458 56.99 -23.87 9.41
CA ASN A 458 57.24 -24.56 8.14
C ASN A 458 56.13 -25.18 7.25
N GLN A 459 56.09 -24.60 6.03
CA GLN A 459 55.84 -25.20 4.69
C GLN A 459 54.38 -25.29 4.18
N THR A 460 53.93 -24.32 3.36
CA THR A 460 53.85 -24.26 1.85
C THR A 460 52.64 -25.01 1.26
N TYR A 461 51.80 -24.51 0.34
CA TYR A 461 51.69 -23.34 -0.55
C TYR A 461 50.18 -23.10 -0.87
N GLU A 462 49.73 -21.85 -1.11
CA GLU A 462 48.83 -21.42 -2.21
C GLU A 462 48.31 -19.98 -2.02
N ALA A 463 48.25 -19.19 -3.11
CA ALA A 463 47.13 -18.34 -3.55
C ALA A 463 47.59 -17.32 -4.61
N ALA A 464 46.81 -17.22 -5.68
CA ALA A 464 46.95 -16.25 -6.76
C ALA A 464 46.25 -14.93 -6.39
N GLU A 465 46.84 -13.80 -6.79
CA GLU A 465 46.25 -12.47 -6.68
C GLU A 465 45.90 -11.85 -8.04
N SER A 466 44.80 -11.10 -7.99
CA SER A 466 44.42 -9.93 -8.79
C SER A 466 43.66 -10.13 -10.11
N CYS A 467 42.47 -9.51 -10.17
CA CYS A 467 42.23 -8.44 -11.14
C CYS A 467 41.01 -7.57 -10.77
N SER A 468 41.22 -6.26 -10.92
CA SER A 468 40.29 -5.13 -10.83
C SER A 468 39.16 -5.18 -11.87
N ALA A 469 37.97 -4.70 -11.51
CA ALA A 469 36.89 -4.44 -12.45
C ALA A 469 36.88 -2.95 -12.89
N SER A 470 36.85 -2.75 -14.21
CA SER A 470 36.49 -1.49 -14.88
C SER A 470 35.27 -1.73 -15.77
N THR A 471 34.41 -0.72 -15.81
CA THR A 471 33.12 -0.59 -16.49
C THR A 471 33.16 -0.81 -18.01
N ALA A 472 32.10 -1.40 -18.58
CA ALA A 472 31.62 -1.09 -19.92
C ALA A 472 30.12 -1.44 -20.11
N ILE A 473 29.33 -0.40 -20.40
CA ILE A 473 27.98 -0.44 -20.96
C ILE A 473 28.09 -0.78 -22.45
N THR A 474 27.25 -1.66 -23.01
CA THR A 474 26.55 -1.43 -24.31
C THR A 474 25.57 -2.55 -24.70
N THR A 475 24.32 -2.13 -24.95
CA THR A 475 23.41 -2.41 -26.09
C THR A 475 23.40 -3.80 -26.77
N GLY A 476 22.17 -4.23 -27.06
CA GLY A 476 21.83 -5.51 -27.70
C GLY A 476 22.50 -5.80 -29.04
N VAL A 477 22.62 -7.10 -29.31
CA VAL A 477 23.12 -7.64 -30.58
C VAL A 477 22.02 -8.45 -31.26
N LEU A 478 21.65 -7.97 -32.44
CA LEU A 478 21.00 -8.72 -33.51
C LEU A 478 22.03 -9.72 -34.06
N VAL A 479 21.80 -11.04 -33.96
CA VAL A 479 22.68 -12.04 -34.58
C VAL A 479 22.07 -12.56 -35.88
N THR A 480 22.70 -12.16 -36.99
CA THR A 480 22.59 -12.82 -38.30
C THR A 480 23.54 -14.02 -38.34
N VAL A 481 23.09 -15.15 -38.86
CA VAL A 481 23.85 -16.41 -38.87
C VAL A 481 24.80 -16.46 -40.08
N GLY A 482 26.09 -16.72 -39.84
CA GLY A 482 27.13 -17.01 -40.82
C GLY A 482 28.09 -18.10 -40.30
N SER A 483 28.57 -18.96 -41.20
CA SER A 483 29.00 -20.34 -40.95
C SER A 483 30.45 -20.58 -40.43
N ALA A 484 30.55 -21.63 -39.60
CA ALA A 484 31.61 -22.67 -39.48
C ALA A 484 33.05 -22.35 -38.98
N ALA A 485 33.42 -22.91 -37.81
CA ALA A 485 34.65 -23.68 -37.57
C ALA A 485 34.66 -24.34 -36.17
N ASN A 486 35.23 -25.55 -36.06
CA ASN A 486 35.22 -26.47 -34.92
C ASN A 486 36.19 -26.08 -33.78
N VAL A 487 35.78 -26.27 -32.51
CA VAL A 487 36.68 -26.57 -31.37
C VAL A 487 35.99 -27.58 -30.42
N THR A 488 36.73 -28.62 -30.04
CA THR A 488 36.30 -29.76 -29.21
C THR A 488 36.64 -29.54 -27.73
N TYR A 489 35.76 -29.89 -26.78
CA TYR A 489 36.10 -30.10 -25.37
C TYR A 489 35.46 -31.39 -24.84
N HIS A 490 36.24 -32.15 -24.05
CA HIS A 490 35.86 -33.42 -23.43
C HIS A 490 35.02 -33.18 -22.15
N ALA A 491 33.86 -33.83 -22.05
CA ALA A 491 33.00 -33.83 -20.86
C ALA A 491 33.29 -35.05 -19.94
N PRO A 492 33.12 -34.95 -18.60
CA PRO A 492 32.99 -36.12 -17.75
C PRO A 492 31.52 -36.56 -17.64
N LYS A 493 31.34 -37.88 -17.53
CA LYS A 493 30.09 -38.63 -17.57
C LYS A 493 29.25 -38.47 -16.30
N VAL A 494 27.95 -38.26 -16.42
CA VAL A 494 26.95 -38.54 -15.37
C VAL A 494 26.05 -39.70 -15.83
N GLN A 495 25.96 -40.73 -15.00
CA GLN A 495 25.15 -41.93 -15.17
C GLN A 495 23.67 -41.62 -14.88
N LEU A 496 22.79 -41.94 -15.83
CA LEU A 496 21.33 -41.88 -15.64
C LEU A 496 20.82 -43.23 -15.11
N PHE A 497 19.96 -43.20 -14.09
CA PHE A 497 19.11 -44.34 -13.73
C PHE A 497 17.73 -44.25 -14.46
N PRO A 498 17.15 -45.38 -14.88
CA PRO A 498 16.01 -45.43 -15.80
C PRO A 498 14.67 -45.49 -15.05
N GLY A 499 13.65 -44.74 -15.50
CA GLY A 499 12.31 -44.86 -14.89
C GLY A 499 11.13 -44.10 -15.50
N PHE A 500 11.30 -43.15 -16.43
CA PHE A 500 10.15 -42.42 -16.98
C PHE A 500 9.76 -42.89 -18.39
N ARG A 501 8.52 -43.37 -18.51
CA ARG A 501 7.84 -43.61 -19.80
C ARG A 501 7.32 -42.28 -20.35
N VAL A 502 7.52 -42.05 -21.65
CA VAL A 502 6.96 -40.91 -22.39
C VAL A 502 5.52 -41.22 -22.78
N PHE A 503 4.58 -40.33 -22.43
CA PHE A 503 3.25 -40.27 -23.03
C PHE A 503 3.24 -39.22 -24.15
N ASP A 504 2.56 -39.55 -25.24
CA ASP A 504 2.48 -38.76 -26.48
C ASP A 504 1.61 -37.50 -26.32
N GLY A 505 2.16 -36.35 -26.70
CA GLY A 505 1.50 -35.38 -27.59
C GLY A 505 0.15 -34.77 -27.20
N GLY A 506 -0.09 -34.42 -25.94
CA GLY A 506 -1.18 -33.52 -25.53
C GLY A 506 -0.63 -32.15 -25.10
N ARG A 507 -1.15 -31.05 -25.64
CA ARG A 507 -0.80 -29.69 -25.19
C ARG A 507 -1.16 -29.56 -23.70
N PHE A 508 -0.16 -29.44 -22.83
CA PHE A 508 -0.38 -29.03 -21.44
C PHE A 508 -0.15 -27.53 -21.35
N ALA A 509 -1.22 -26.79 -21.08
CA ALA A 509 -1.08 -25.54 -20.35
C ALA A 509 -0.44 -25.90 -19.00
N VAL A 510 0.70 -25.29 -18.66
CA VAL A 510 1.19 -25.33 -17.29
C VAL A 510 0.22 -24.47 -16.48
N LYS A 511 -0.85 -25.08 -15.99
CA LYS A 511 -1.59 -24.53 -14.86
C LYS A 511 -0.58 -24.51 -13.71
N LYS A 512 -0.17 -23.32 -13.28
CA LYS A 512 0.34 -23.13 -11.90
C LYS A 512 -0.67 -23.89 -11.01
N PRO A 513 -0.27 -24.83 -10.15
CA PRO A 513 -1.22 -25.38 -9.22
C PRO A 513 -1.71 -24.17 -8.42
N ALA A 514 -2.98 -23.80 -8.63
CA ALA A 514 -3.63 -22.89 -7.72
C ALA A 514 -3.50 -23.56 -6.35
N SER A 515 -2.99 -22.82 -5.35
CA SER A 515 -3.29 -23.19 -3.96
C SER A 515 -4.79 -23.46 -3.93
N GLN A 516 -5.20 -24.69 -3.59
CA GLN A 516 -6.62 -25.00 -3.51
C GLN A 516 -7.15 -24.20 -2.34
N ILE A 517 -7.77 -23.06 -2.64
CA ILE A 517 -8.42 -22.20 -1.65
C ILE A 517 -9.38 -23.07 -0.85
N PRO A 518 -9.35 -23.05 0.49
CA PRO A 518 -10.30 -23.79 1.30
C PRO A 518 -11.73 -23.40 0.92
N VAL A 519 -12.58 -24.41 0.71
CA VAL A 519 -14.00 -24.21 0.39
C VAL A 519 -14.85 -24.94 1.41
N VAL A 520 -15.72 -24.20 2.09
CA VAL A 520 -16.67 -24.73 3.06
C VAL A 520 -18.08 -24.39 2.58
N ALA A 521 -18.95 -25.39 2.47
CA ALA A 521 -20.33 -25.24 2.01
C ALA A 521 -20.49 -24.48 0.66
N GLY A 522 -19.48 -24.54 -0.21
CA GLY A 522 -19.46 -23.83 -1.49
C GLY A 522 -18.89 -22.39 -1.41
N CYS A 523 -18.55 -21.91 -0.21
CA CYS A 523 -17.92 -20.63 0.03
C CYS A 523 -16.40 -20.76 0.15
N ARG A 524 -15.68 -19.91 -0.57
CA ARG A 524 -14.22 -19.80 -0.42
C ARG A 524 -13.93 -19.05 0.86
N LEU A 525 -13.05 -19.57 1.71
CA LEU A 525 -12.60 -18.86 2.91
C LEU A 525 -11.49 -17.89 2.49
N PHE A 526 -11.88 -16.69 2.09
CA PHE A 526 -11.03 -15.63 1.55
C PHE A 526 -10.43 -15.86 0.14
N PRO A 527 -10.02 -14.77 -0.54
CA PRO A 527 -9.21 -14.83 -1.76
C PRO A 527 -7.92 -15.65 -1.62
N ALA A 528 -7.37 -16.11 -2.75
CA ALA A 528 -6.16 -16.94 -2.78
C ALA A 528 -4.90 -16.20 -2.27
N ASP A 529 -4.88 -14.88 -2.38
CA ASP A 529 -3.83 -13.98 -1.91
C ASP A 529 -4.07 -13.48 -0.48
N SER A 530 -5.12 -13.96 0.18
CA SER A 530 -5.32 -13.71 1.61
C SER A 530 -4.16 -14.26 2.42
N ILE A 531 -3.80 -13.56 3.50
CA ILE A 531 -2.82 -14.07 4.48
C ILE A 531 -3.22 -15.44 5.04
N TRP A 532 -4.52 -15.72 5.14
CA TRP A 532 -5.04 -17.03 5.53
C TRP A 532 -4.66 -18.13 4.55
N ASN A 533 -4.56 -17.83 3.25
CA ASN A 533 -4.34 -18.80 2.17
C ASN A 533 -2.93 -18.74 1.56
N THR A 534 -2.06 -17.87 2.10
CA THR A 534 -0.71 -17.62 1.59
C THR A 534 0.32 -18.45 2.38
N PRO A 535 1.15 -19.27 1.70
CA PRO A 535 2.22 -20.01 2.35
C PRO A 535 3.22 -19.10 3.07
N ALA A 536 3.73 -19.59 4.20
CA ALA A 536 4.72 -18.95 5.06
C ALA A 536 6.15 -19.40 4.78
N THR A 537 6.38 -20.27 3.79
CA THR A 537 7.69 -20.89 3.52
C THR A 537 8.76 -19.88 3.14
N ASP A 538 8.36 -18.79 2.50
CA ASP A 538 9.27 -17.77 1.97
C ASP A 538 9.31 -16.52 2.85
N LEU A 539 8.60 -16.53 3.99
CA LEU A 539 8.62 -15.42 4.94
C LEU A 539 9.95 -15.41 5.71
N PRO A 540 10.56 -14.22 5.93
CA PRO A 540 11.79 -14.09 6.70
C PRO A 540 11.57 -14.48 8.17
N LEU A 541 12.63 -14.99 8.79
CA LEU A 541 12.65 -15.24 10.24
C LEU A 541 12.56 -13.90 11.00
N HIS A 542 11.79 -13.88 12.08
CA HIS A 542 11.71 -12.72 12.97
C HIS A 542 13.00 -12.58 13.79
N PRO A 543 13.62 -11.39 13.90
CA PRO A 543 14.85 -11.19 14.67
C PRO A 543 14.70 -11.64 16.14
N ASP A 544 13.53 -11.36 16.73
CA ASP A 544 13.19 -11.77 18.10
C ASP A 544 12.59 -13.18 18.22
N SER A 545 12.70 -14.04 17.20
CA SER A 545 12.10 -15.39 17.21
C SER A 545 12.45 -16.19 18.47
N ASN A 546 13.74 -16.20 18.85
CA ASN A 546 14.16 -16.93 20.06
C ASN A 546 13.56 -16.35 21.34
N ALA A 547 13.36 -15.03 21.42
CA ALA A 547 12.76 -14.39 22.58
C ALA A 547 11.28 -14.76 22.71
N PHE A 548 10.53 -14.74 21.60
CA PHE A 548 9.13 -15.16 21.59
C PHE A 548 8.98 -16.64 21.97
N ILE A 549 9.78 -17.52 21.38
CA ILE A 549 9.72 -18.97 21.71
C ILE A 549 10.12 -19.22 23.17
N ALA A 550 11.13 -18.51 23.70
CA ALA A 550 11.50 -18.60 25.11
C ALA A 550 10.38 -18.11 26.03
N SER A 551 9.66 -17.04 25.66
CA SER A 551 8.51 -16.52 26.41
C SER A 551 7.33 -17.50 26.43
N ILE A 552 7.08 -18.21 25.34
CA ILE A 552 6.05 -19.27 25.24
C ILE A 552 6.47 -20.51 26.03
N GLY A 553 7.79 -20.71 26.20
CA GLY A 553 8.42 -21.85 26.83
C GLY A 553 8.86 -22.88 25.80
N GLU A 554 10.18 -23.06 25.65
CA GLU A 554 10.78 -23.91 24.61
C GLU A 554 10.28 -25.37 24.63
N ASP A 555 9.98 -25.90 25.81
CA ASP A 555 9.49 -27.27 26.04
C ASP A 555 7.95 -27.40 26.05
N THR A 556 7.23 -26.28 25.88
CA THR A 556 5.77 -26.25 25.83
C THR A 556 5.30 -27.08 24.64
N ALA A 557 4.40 -28.02 24.90
CA ALA A 557 3.88 -28.94 23.90
C ALA A 557 2.81 -28.26 23.03
N LEU A 558 2.84 -28.51 21.72
CA LEU A 558 1.72 -28.20 20.84
C LEU A 558 0.47 -28.95 21.31
N HIS A 559 -0.64 -28.24 21.51
CA HIS A 559 -1.88 -28.81 22.02
C HIS A 559 -3.01 -28.65 20.98
N PRO A 560 -3.61 -29.74 20.48
CA PRO A 560 -4.82 -29.66 19.69
C PRO A 560 -6.01 -29.37 20.61
N ASP A 561 -6.53 -28.15 20.56
CA ASP A 561 -7.67 -27.69 21.36
C ASP A 561 -8.99 -27.92 20.61
N PHE A 562 -9.15 -29.15 20.12
CA PHE A 562 -10.31 -29.62 19.36
C PHE A 562 -10.31 -31.15 19.34
N GLY A 563 -11.48 -31.76 19.17
CA GLY A 563 -11.62 -33.20 19.17
C GLY A 563 -13.07 -33.65 19.26
N SER A 564 -13.26 -34.87 19.77
CA SER A 564 -14.59 -35.41 20.04
C SER A 564 -15.17 -34.80 21.32
N GLN A 565 -14.95 -35.40 22.49
CA GLN A 565 -15.45 -34.90 23.77
C GLN A 565 -14.43 -35.07 24.90
N TRP A 566 -14.37 -34.09 25.80
CA TRP A 566 -13.58 -34.14 27.02
C TRP A 566 -14.45 -33.88 28.24
N ALA A 567 -14.39 -34.78 29.22
CA ALA A 567 -15.18 -34.71 30.46
C ALA A 567 -16.70 -34.52 30.24
N GLY A 568 -17.23 -34.96 29.10
CA GLY A 568 -18.65 -34.84 28.73
C GLY A 568 -19.03 -33.53 28.04
N ASN A 569 -18.04 -32.69 27.68
CA ASN A 569 -18.22 -31.49 26.88
C ASN A 569 -17.60 -31.66 25.50
N ASP A 570 -18.17 -30.98 24.52
CA ASP A 570 -17.64 -30.89 23.16
C ASP A 570 -16.34 -30.06 23.16
N ILE A 571 -15.32 -30.51 22.41
CA ILE A 571 -14.01 -29.83 22.34
C ILE A 571 -13.83 -29.17 20.96
N GLY A 572 -13.41 -27.91 20.95
CA GLY A 572 -13.19 -27.11 19.75
C GLY A 572 -14.36 -26.17 19.46
N ILE A 573 -14.20 -25.34 18.43
CA ILE A 573 -15.14 -24.26 18.11
C ILE A 573 -16.09 -24.72 16.99
N PRO A 574 -17.38 -24.97 17.26
CA PRO A 574 -18.32 -25.40 16.24
C PRO A 574 -18.71 -24.23 15.33
N PHE A 575 -19.22 -24.55 14.13
CA PHE A 575 -19.86 -23.58 13.25
C PHE A 575 -21.07 -24.19 12.56
N ASP A 576 -22.07 -23.35 12.27
CA ASP A 576 -23.26 -23.74 11.51
C ASP A 576 -23.25 -23.15 10.10
N VAL A 577 -23.69 -23.95 9.13
CA VAL A 577 -23.99 -23.46 7.78
C VAL A 577 -25.47 -23.09 7.72
N ILE A 578 -25.77 -21.84 7.42
CA ILE A 578 -27.14 -21.30 7.40
C ILE A 578 -27.55 -20.91 5.97
N PRO A 579 -28.84 -20.98 5.61
CA PRO A 579 -29.31 -20.52 4.31
C PRO A 579 -29.32 -18.98 4.23
N GLU A 580 -29.27 -18.43 3.02
CA GLU A 580 -29.29 -16.98 2.76
C GLU A 580 -30.56 -16.28 3.32
N ASN A 581 -31.66 -17.01 3.45
CA ASN A 581 -32.93 -16.51 3.98
C ASN A 581 -33.12 -16.77 5.50
N GLN A 582 -32.08 -17.13 6.23
CA GLN A 582 -32.12 -17.32 7.68
C GLN A 582 -32.62 -16.04 8.38
N PRO A 583 -33.71 -16.11 9.17
CA PRO A 583 -34.19 -14.95 9.92
C PRO A 583 -33.13 -14.36 10.85
N VAL A 584 -33.06 -13.03 10.90
CA VAL A 584 -32.21 -12.30 11.85
C VAL A 584 -32.90 -12.10 13.20
N VAL A 585 -32.12 -12.10 14.26
CA VAL A 585 -32.54 -11.81 15.63
C VAL A 585 -31.69 -10.67 16.21
N PRO A 586 -32.24 -9.83 17.10
CA PRO A 586 -31.47 -8.80 17.78
C PRO A 586 -30.51 -9.43 18.79
N VAL A 587 -29.26 -8.98 18.77
CA VAL A 587 -28.20 -9.33 19.73
C VAL A 587 -27.73 -8.04 20.40
N SER A 588 -27.71 -8.01 21.73
CA SER A 588 -27.12 -6.92 22.51
C SER A 588 -25.65 -7.21 22.78
N PHE A 589 -24.78 -6.22 22.61
CA PHE A 589 -23.33 -6.37 22.79
C PHE A 589 -22.80 -5.67 24.04
N GLU A 590 -21.83 -6.30 24.72
CA GLU A 590 -21.04 -5.63 25.77
C GLU A 590 -20.05 -4.63 25.15
N TYR A 591 -19.30 -5.08 24.15
CA TYR A 591 -18.36 -4.29 23.34
C TYR A 591 -19.04 -3.79 22.07
N TRP A 592 -20.14 -3.04 22.22
CA TRP A 592 -20.99 -2.62 21.11
C TRP A 592 -20.33 -1.61 20.16
N ASP A 593 -19.37 -0.81 20.66
CA ASP A 593 -18.57 0.17 19.94
C ASP A 593 -17.46 -0.47 19.10
N GLU A 594 -17.14 -1.73 19.41
CA GLU A 594 -16.26 -2.61 18.63
C GLU A 594 -17.03 -3.79 18.02
N SER A 595 -18.33 -3.64 17.71
CA SER A 595 -19.14 -4.71 17.10
C SER A 595 -19.84 -4.26 15.82
N ASP A 596 -19.96 -5.17 14.85
CA ASP A 596 -20.67 -4.91 13.60
C ASP A 596 -22.19 -4.94 13.81
N ARG A 597 -22.86 -3.87 13.38
CA ARG A 597 -24.31 -3.65 13.57
C ARG A 597 -24.95 -3.19 12.25
N PRO A 598 -25.03 -4.08 11.24
CA PRO A 598 -25.32 -3.71 9.84
C PRO A 598 -26.79 -3.33 9.58
N ASP A 599 -27.73 -3.65 10.48
CA ASP A 599 -29.15 -3.50 10.22
C ASP A 599 -29.92 -2.95 11.44
N LYS A 600 -30.74 -1.92 11.20
CA LYS A 600 -31.67 -1.33 12.19
C LYS A 600 -33.08 -1.97 12.13
N SER A 601 -33.30 -2.96 11.25
CA SER A 601 -34.61 -3.59 11.02
C SER A 601 -35.18 -4.31 12.23
N CYS A 602 -34.34 -4.67 13.21
CA CYS A 602 -34.80 -5.24 14.49
C CYS A 602 -35.55 -4.25 15.39
N ASN A 603 -35.72 -2.98 14.98
CA ASN A 603 -36.61 -1.97 15.57
C ASN A 603 -36.51 -1.88 17.11
N SER A 604 -35.29 -1.71 17.63
CA SER A 604 -35.02 -1.66 19.07
C SER A 604 -34.95 -0.22 19.59
N ALA A 605 -35.37 -0.02 20.85
CA ALA A 605 -35.30 1.27 21.53
C ALA A 605 -33.86 1.72 21.86
N ASN A 606 -32.89 0.82 21.74
CA ASN A 606 -31.44 1.03 21.96
C ASN A 606 -30.67 0.63 20.69
N ALA A 607 -30.92 1.33 19.58
CA ALA A 607 -30.34 0.99 18.27
C ALA A 607 -28.81 1.05 18.22
N ASP A 608 -28.17 1.71 19.19
CA ASP A 608 -26.72 1.89 19.24
C ASP A 608 -25.97 0.69 19.86
N GLU A 609 -26.65 -0.19 20.62
CA GLU A 609 -25.99 -1.32 21.30
C GLU A 609 -26.38 -2.69 20.71
N ILE A 610 -27.27 -2.69 19.71
CA ILE A 610 -27.91 -3.89 19.17
C ILE A 610 -27.54 -4.08 17.70
N GLY A 611 -27.21 -5.31 17.32
CA GLY A 611 -27.05 -5.74 15.93
C GLY A 611 -28.01 -6.88 15.57
N CYS A 612 -28.40 -6.97 14.30
CA CYS A 612 -29.24 -8.06 13.79
C CYS A 612 -28.35 -9.17 13.19
N TYR A 613 -28.42 -10.38 13.74
CA TYR A 613 -27.59 -11.53 13.32
C TYR A 613 -28.48 -12.72 12.92
N PRO A 614 -28.13 -13.48 11.87
CA PRO A 614 -28.97 -14.57 11.33
C PRO A 614 -28.83 -15.87 12.15
N ILE A 615 -29.19 -15.81 13.44
CA ILE A 615 -29.02 -16.94 14.36
C ILE A 615 -30.19 -17.94 14.19
N PRO A 616 -29.93 -19.24 13.94
CA PRO A 616 -30.98 -20.27 13.90
C PRO A 616 -31.59 -20.52 15.29
N GLU A 617 -32.71 -21.26 15.35
CA GLU A 617 -33.40 -21.53 16.63
C GLU A 617 -32.54 -22.32 17.63
N ASN A 618 -31.69 -23.22 17.13
CA ASN A 618 -30.79 -24.06 17.92
C ASN A 618 -29.38 -24.01 17.32
N PRO A 619 -28.64 -22.90 17.49
CA PRO A 619 -27.28 -22.81 16.99
C PRO A 619 -26.36 -23.69 17.84
N THR A 620 -25.27 -24.14 17.24
CA THR A 620 -24.16 -24.70 18.00
C THR A 620 -23.42 -23.57 18.72
N ILE A 621 -23.01 -23.85 19.96
CA ILE A 621 -22.27 -22.91 20.81
C ILE A 621 -21.09 -23.68 21.38
N GLU A 622 -19.90 -23.09 21.37
CA GLU A 622 -18.74 -23.66 22.04
C GLU A 622 -18.99 -23.88 23.55
N GLY A 623 -18.39 -24.93 24.13
CA GLY A 623 -18.48 -25.23 25.57
C GLY A 623 -19.81 -25.88 25.98
N GLN A 624 -20.59 -26.39 25.03
CA GLN A 624 -21.78 -27.18 25.36
C GLN A 624 -21.39 -28.60 25.84
N PRO A 625 -22.17 -29.21 26.75
CA PRO A 625 -23.37 -28.67 27.41
C PRO A 625 -23.11 -27.86 28.70
N ALA A 626 -21.87 -27.72 29.16
CA ALA A 626 -21.54 -27.05 30.43
C ALA A 626 -21.86 -25.55 30.46
N LYS A 627 -21.96 -24.89 29.29
CA LYS A 627 -22.16 -23.43 29.15
C LYS A 627 -21.03 -22.61 29.79
N ASP A 628 -19.80 -23.09 29.69
CA ASP A 628 -18.57 -22.40 30.12
C ASP A 628 -17.74 -21.92 28.91
N GLY A 629 -16.61 -21.26 29.19
CA GLY A 629 -15.68 -20.77 28.16
C GLY A 629 -16.14 -19.52 27.41
N ASP A 630 -15.58 -19.33 26.22
CA ASP A 630 -15.79 -18.15 25.36
C ASP A 630 -17.12 -18.20 24.61
N ARG A 631 -17.74 -19.38 24.51
CA ARG A 631 -19.09 -19.58 23.98
C ARG A 631 -19.28 -18.96 22.60
N HIS A 632 -18.31 -19.20 21.71
CA HIS A 632 -18.37 -18.73 20.34
C HIS A 632 -19.58 -19.30 19.59
N VAL A 633 -20.18 -18.46 18.74
CA VAL A 633 -21.19 -18.87 17.74
C VAL A 633 -20.72 -18.39 16.38
N LEU A 634 -20.39 -19.33 15.48
CA LEU A 634 -19.93 -19.05 14.13
C LEU A 634 -20.97 -19.51 13.11
N LEU A 635 -21.41 -18.60 12.23
CA LEU A 635 -22.47 -18.85 11.26
C LEU A 635 -21.98 -18.50 9.85
N LEU A 636 -21.82 -19.52 9.01
CA LEU A 636 -21.47 -19.35 7.60
C LEU A 636 -22.75 -19.32 6.75
N GLN A 637 -23.06 -18.16 6.18
CA GLN A 637 -24.22 -18.00 5.31
C GLN A 637 -23.91 -18.49 3.88
N GLN A 638 -24.59 -19.56 3.48
CA GLN A 638 -24.44 -20.14 2.15
C GLN A 638 -24.99 -19.19 1.08
N GLY A 639 -24.29 -19.10 -0.06
CA GLY A 639 -24.67 -18.26 -1.19
C GLY A 639 -24.00 -16.89 -1.16
N SER A 640 -24.27 -16.09 -0.12
CA SER A 640 -23.64 -14.79 0.10
C SER A 640 -22.18 -14.92 0.56
N CYS A 641 -21.83 -16.03 1.22
CA CYS A 641 -20.51 -16.26 1.82
C CYS A 641 -20.12 -15.23 2.87
N MET A 642 -21.14 -14.69 3.57
CA MET A 642 -20.95 -13.90 4.78
C MET A 642 -20.74 -14.83 5.97
N LEU A 643 -19.77 -14.49 6.81
CA LEU A 643 -19.48 -15.19 8.06
C LEU A 643 -19.81 -14.26 9.23
N TYR A 644 -20.62 -14.75 10.16
CA TYR A 644 -21.02 -14.03 11.37
C TYR A 644 -20.44 -14.75 12.57
N GLU A 645 -19.74 -14.02 13.44
CA GLU A 645 -19.06 -14.61 14.60
C GLU A 645 -19.40 -13.80 15.84
N LEU A 646 -19.77 -14.50 16.91
CA LEU A 646 -20.13 -13.91 18.21
C LEU A 646 -19.23 -14.49 19.29
N PHE A 647 -18.74 -13.63 20.19
CA PHE A 647 -18.05 -14.01 21.42
C PHE A 647 -18.99 -13.88 22.63
N ALA A 648 -18.82 -14.74 23.63
CA ALA A 648 -19.61 -14.78 24.87
C ALA A 648 -21.13 -14.82 24.62
N ALA A 649 -21.56 -15.59 23.60
CA ALA A 649 -22.94 -15.60 23.16
C ALA A 649 -23.85 -16.31 24.17
N ASP A 650 -24.93 -15.65 24.59
CA ASP A 650 -25.95 -16.21 25.47
C ASP A 650 -27.36 -15.95 24.97
N ASN A 651 -28.27 -16.87 25.31
CA ASN A 651 -29.68 -16.76 25.02
C ASN A 651 -30.48 -17.00 26.28
N THR A 652 -31.02 -15.91 26.85
CA THR A 652 -31.88 -15.95 28.03
C THR A 652 -33.31 -15.67 27.62
N SER A 653 -34.16 -16.70 27.64
CA SER A 653 -35.61 -16.59 27.36
C SER A 653 -35.95 -15.98 25.98
N GLY A 654 -35.11 -16.20 24.97
CA GLY A 654 -35.30 -15.69 23.60
C GLY A 654 -34.61 -14.35 23.32
N SER A 655 -33.92 -13.76 24.31
CA SER A 655 -33.10 -12.58 24.13
C SER A 655 -31.63 -12.97 24.00
N TRP A 656 -31.00 -12.57 22.90
CA TRP A 656 -29.59 -12.82 22.64
C TRP A 656 -28.70 -11.70 23.17
N THR A 657 -27.63 -12.08 23.85
CA THR A 657 -26.53 -11.20 24.26
C THR A 657 -25.21 -11.78 23.80
N ALA A 658 -24.20 -10.96 23.56
CA ALA A 658 -22.85 -11.37 23.25
C ALA A 658 -21.86 -10.33 23.81
N GLY A 659 -20.61 -10.72 24.02
CA GLY A 659 -19.53 -9.79 24.30
C GLY A 659 -19.31 -8.90 23.08
N SER A 660 -18.98 -9.50 21.94
CA SER A 660 -18.77 -8.80 20.66
C SER A 660 -19.38 -9.58 19.49
N GLY A 661 -19.52 -8.91 18.35
CA GLY A 661 -19.95 -9.50 17.10
C GLY A 661 -19.20 -8.95 15.88
N ALA A 662 -18.76 -9.84 15.00
CA ALA A 662 -18.04 -9.49 13.77
C ALA A 662 -18.65 -10.16 12.55
N ILE A 663 -18.64 -9.44 11.43
CA ILE A 663 -19.23 -9.86 10.16
C ILE A 663 -18.20 -9.74 9.05
N TRP A 664 -17.96 -10.85 8.36
CA TRP A 664 -16.92 -10.97 7.35
C TRP A 664 -17.51 -11.33 5.98
N ASP A 665 -17.18 -10.55 4.96
CA ASP A 665 -17.31 -10.96 3.57
C ASP A 665 -16.11 -11.82 3.19
N LEU A 666 -16.32 -13.14 3.08
CA LEU A 666 -15.25 -14.08 2.73
C LEU A 666 -14.81 -13.96 1.25
N GLY A 667 -15.46 -13.12 0.44
CA GLY A 667 -15.01 -12.73 -0.88
C GLY A 667 -13.89 -11.67 -0.87
N LEU A 668 -13.65 -11.01 0.27
CA LEU A 668 -12.73 -9.89 0.41
C LEU A 668 -11.67 -10.17 1.48
N ASN A 669 -10.46 -9.62 1.35
CA ASN A 669 -9.46 -9.63 2.42
C ASN A 669 -9.82 -8.60 3.50
N GLN A 670 -11.02 -8.70 4.07
CA GLN A 670 -11.56 -7.79 5.06
C GLN A 670 -10.75 -7.86 6.36
N GLN A 671 -10.52 -6.69 6.96
CA GLN A 671 -9.85 -6.53 8.25
C GLN A 671 -10.72 -5.63 9.12
N ARG A 672 -10.68 -5.82 10.44
CA ARG A 672 -11.37 -4.94 11.39
C ARG A 672 -10.70 -3.56 11.42
N PRO A 673 -11.42 -2.49 11.77
CA PRO A 673 -10.81 -1.21 12.09
C PRO A 673 -9.70 -1.37 13.13
N LEU A 674 -8.65 -0.54 13.05
CA LEU A 674 -7.57 -0.60 14.03
C LEU A 674 -8.10 -0.30 15.43
N GLY A 675 -7.66 -1.09 16.39
CA GLY A 675 -8.12 -1.07 17.77
C GLY A 675 -9.43 -1.81 18.02
N TRP A 676 -10.12 -2.35 17.00
CA TRP A 676 -11.35 -3.12 17.21
C TRP A 676 -11.04 -4.60 17.39
N THR A 677 -11.59 -5.18 18.46
CA THR A 677 -11.67 -6.62 18.63
C THR A 677 -12.65 -7.26 17.64
N SER A 678 -12.81 -8.59 17.72
CA SER A 678 -13.85 -9.35 17.02
C SER A 678 -14.40 -10.42 17.95
N ALA A 679 -14.97 -11.51 17.41
CA ALA A 679 -15.20 -12.70 18.22
C ALA A 679 -13.86 -13.31 18.71
N ASP A 680 -12.77 -13.07 17.98
CA ASP A 680 -11.40 -13.36 18.37
C ASP A 680 -10.71 -12.11 18.93
N ALA A 681 -9.90 -12.26 19.99
CA ALA A 681 -9.26 -11.12 20.65
C ALA A 681 -8.29 -10.33 19.75
N ALA A 682 -7.67 -10.94 18.74
CA ALA A 682 -6.78 -10.22 17.81
C ALA A 682 -7.54 -9.35 16.78
N GLY A 683 -8.88 -9.41 16.77
CA GLY A 683 -9.70 -8.81 15.73
C GLY A 683 -9.64 -9.60 14.41
N LEU A 684 -9.48 -10.93 14.50
CA LEU A 684 -9.36 -11.84 13.37
C LEU A 684 -10.62 -12.71 13.20
N PRO A 685 -10.93 -13.18 11.99
CA PRO A 685 -11.99 -14.18 11.82
C PRO A 685 -11.54 -15.54 12.39
N ILE A 686 -12.44 -16.26 13.06
CA ILE A 686 -12.14 -17.56 13.70
C ILE A 686 -12.21 -18.70 12.69
N LEU A 687 -13.33 -18.85 11.97
CA LEU A 687 -13.56 -20.00 11.07
C LEU A 687 -12.43 -20.25 10.05
N PRO A 688 -11.83 -19.22 9.42
CA PRO A 688 -10.72 -19.39 8.48
C PRO A 688 -9.45 -19.97 9.12
N GLY A 689 -9.29 -19.87 10.43
CA GLY A 689 -8.17 -20.39 11.19
C GLY A 689 -8.39 -21.79 11.80
N LEU A 690 -9.60 -22.34 11.73
CA LEU A 690 -9.92 -23.63 12.34
C LEU A 690 -9.50 -24.81 11.47
N LEU A 691 -8.86 -25.80 12.09
CA LEU A 691 -8.72 -27.14 11.52
C LEU A 691 -10.08 -27.84 11.45
N ARG A 692 -10.42 -28.39 10.29
CA ARG A 692 -11.71 -29.07 10.06
C ARG A 692 -11.53 -30.58 9.84
N TYR A 693 -12.54 -31.35 10.25
CA TYR A 693 -12.49 -32.81 10.15
C TYR A 693 -12.41 -33.28 8.69
N ASP A 694 -13.21 -32.66 7.83
CA ASP A 694 -13.30 -32.97 6.40
C ASP A 694 -12.00 -32.66 5.65
N GLU A 695 -11.30 -31.58 5.99
CA GLU A 695 -10.00 -31.29 5.38
C GLU A 695 -8.88 -32.17 5.91
N VAL A 696 -8.93 -32.61 7.18
CA VAL A 696 -7.88 -33.48 7.76
C VAL A 696 -8.04 -34.92 7.26
N TYR A 697 -9.26 -35.46 7.27
CA TYR A 697 -9.53 -36.83 6.81
C TYR A 697 -9.85 -36.95 5.32
N GLY A 698 -10.06 -35.83 4.61
CA GLY A 698 -10.31 -35.81 3.16
C GLY A 698 -9.05 -35.99 2.30
N GLU A 699 -9.24 -35.97 0.97
CA GLU A 699 -8.17 -36.26 0.00
C GLU A 699 -7.18 -35.10 -0.24
N GLY A 700 -7.58 -33.84 0.03
CA GLY A 700 -6.77 -32.64 -0.22
C GLY A 700 -5.86 -32.27 0.96
N GLU A 701 -4.87 -31.39 0.78
CA GLU A 701 -4.06 -30.84 1.87
C GLU A 701 -4.76 -29.67 2.58
N ILE A 702 -4.35 -29.37 3.81
CA ILE A 702 -4.81 -28.19 4.56
C ILE A 702 -4.05 -26.97 4.01
N ASN A 703 -4.80 -26.00 3.49
CA ASN A 703 -4.24 -24.89 2.71
C ASN A 703 -4.40 -23.51 3.34
N HIS A 704 -4.51 -23.47 4.67
CA HIS A 704 -4.62 -22.22 5.39
C HIS A 704 -3.77 -22.15 6.67
N VAL A 705 -3.62 -20.94 7.16
CA VAL A 705 -3.05 -20.60 8.47
C VAL A 705 -3.93 -21.14 9.58
N ILE A 706 -3.31 -21.67 10.64
CA ILE A 706 -4.02 -22.25 11.79
C ILE A 706 -4.03 -21.25 12.94
N ARG A 707 -5.18 -21.05 13.58
CA ARG A 707 -5.35 -20.22 14.77
C ARG A 707 -4.60 -20.83 15.95
N MET A 708 -3.89 -20.02 16.73
CA MET A 708 -3.22 -20.44 17.96
C MET A 708 -3.39 -19.40 19.08
N THR A 709 -3.40 -19.85 20.33
CA THR A 709 -3.39 -18.98 21.50
C THR A 709 -2.03 -18.98 22.22
N SER A 710 -1.79 -17.94 23.01
CA SER A 710 -0.59 -17.77 23.84
C SER A 710 -1.00 -17.09 25.14
N ASN A 711 -0.40 -17.46 26.27
CA ASN A 711 -0.82 -16.99 27.59
C ASN A 711 -0.34 -15.56 27.85
N THR A 712 0.86 -15.27 27.37
CA THR A 712 1.50 -13.97 27.57
C THR A 712 1.54 -13.22 26.26
N ILE A 713 0.67 -12.22 26.12
CA ILE A 713 0.54 -11.39 24.92
C ILE A 713 1.03 -9.98 25.19
N ARG A 714 1.96 -9.50 24.37
CA ARG A 714 2.38 -8.09 24.40
C ARG A 714 1.20 -7.19 24.05
N SER A 715 1.09 -6.01 24.68
CA SER A 715 0.18 -4.91 24.31
C SER A 715 0.55 -4.31 22.93
N ALA A 716 0.47 -5.13 21.89
CA ALA A 716 0.79 -4.81 20.53
C ALA A 716 0.23 -5.90 19.60
N TYR A 717 0.04 -5.55 18.33
CA TYR A 717 -0.44 -6.48 17.30
C TYR A 717 0.28 -6.27 15.97
N ILE A 718 0.38 -7.32 15.16
CA ILE A 718 0.91 -7.31 13.80
C ILE A 718 -0.25 -7.57 12.83
N ARG A 719 -0.38 -6.76 11.79
CA ARG A 719 -1.41 -6.94 10.76
C ARG A 719 -1.37 -8.36 10.17
N PRO A 720 -2.52 -9.00 9.88
CA PRO A 720 -3.86 -8.42 9.80
C PRO A 720 -4.59 -8.24 11.15
N ALA A 721 -4.00 -8.62 12.28
CA ALA A 721 -4.61 -8.33 13.58
C ALA A 721 -4.79 -6.82 13.75
N SER A 722 -5.85 -6.42 14.43
CA SER A 722 -6.23 -5.03 14.68
C SER A 722 -6.26 -4.68 16.15
N HIS A 723 -6.26 -5.67 17.04
CA HIS A 723 -6.45 -5.52 18.47
C HIS A 723 -5.53 -6.48 19.25
N SER A 724 -5.32 -6.17 20.53
CA SER A 724 -4.59 -7.01 21.48
C SER A 724 -5.19 -6.81 22.86
N ASP A 725 -5.41 -7.88 23.64
CA ASP A 725 -5.86 -7.74 25.03
C ASP A 725 -4.71 -7.49 26.02
N GLY A 726 -3.44 -7.57 25.55
CA GLY A 726 -2.27 -7.01 26.22
C GLY A 726 -1.92 -7.64 27.58
N ARG A 727 -2.34 -8.87 27.86
CA ARG A 727 -2.21 -9.49 29.19
C ARG A 727 -0.76 -9.63 29.69
N GLY A 728 0.20 -9.63 28.78
CA GLY A 728 1.64 -9.66 29.04
C GLY A 728 2.30 -8.28 29.14
N GLY A 729 1.55 -7.18 29.05
CA GLY A 729 2.07 -5.81 29.11
C GLY A 729 2.98 -5.46 27.94
N SER A 730 3.95 -4.55 28.15
CA SER A 730 4.76 -3.97 27.07
C SER A 730 6.11 -4.64 26.83
N ASP A 731 6.39 -5.80 27.44
CA ASP A 731 7.66 -6.51 27.24
C ASP A 731 7.81 -6.94 25.76
N LEU A 732 8.94 -6.56 25.16
CA LEU A 732 9.23 -6.85 23.76
C LEU A 732 9.50 -8.34 23.52
N SER A 733 9.83 -9.13 24.55
CA SER A 733 10.00 -10.57 24.40
C SER A 733 8.68 -11.34 24.36
N HIS A 734 7.55 -10.72 24.72
CA HIS A 734 6.25 -11.37 24.62
C HIS A 734 5.71 -11.27 23.18
N PRO A 735 5.10 -12.34 22.65
CA PRO A 735 4.54 -12.30 21.31
C PRO A 735 3.37 -11.28 21.22
N PRO A 736 3.31 -10.46 20.16
CA PRO A 736 2.12 -9.66 19.86
C PRO A 736 1.02 -10.52 19.21
N MET A 737 -0.24 -10.07 19.30
CA MET A 737 -1.32 -10.64 18.48
C MET A 737 -0.98 -10.53 16.99
N GLY A 738 -1.42 -11.48 16.18
CA GLY A 738 -1.13 -11.56 14.75
C GLY A 738 0.28 -12.06 14.40
N LEU A 739 1.16 -12.33 15.39
CA LEU A 739 2.46 -12.94 15.13
C LEU A 739 2.28 -14.32 14.48
N ARG A 740 3.07 -14.58 13.42
CA ARG A 740 3.06 -15.84 12.69
C ARG A 740 4.21 -16.71 13.18
N LEU A 741 3.93 -17.96 13.51
CA LEU A 741 4.97 -18.97 13.73
C LEU A 741 4.84 -20.06 12.66
N ARG A 742 5.93 -20.70 12.24
CA ARG A 742 5.87 -21.93 11.43
C ARG A 742 6.67 -23.04 12.07
N LEU A 743 6.23 -24.28 11.86
CA LEU A 743 7.03 -25.45 12.18
C LEU A 743 8.26 -25.45 11.27
N ARG A 744 9.46 -25.62 11.84
CA ARG A 744 10.69 -25.57 11.07
C ARG A 744 10.70 -26.59 9.94
N ALA A 745 11.31 -26.22 8.82
CA ALA A 745 11.36 -27.07 7.63
C ALA A 745 12.06 -28.42 7.88
N ASP A 746 13.01 -28.47 8.81
CA ASP A 746 13.82 -29.64 9.17
C ASP A 746 13.17 -30.60 10.19
N PHE A 747 12.04 -30.24 10.80
CA PHE A 747 11.34 -31.10 11.75
C PHE A 747 10.90 -32.44 11.10
N ASP A 748 11.28 -33.59 11.65
CA ASP A 748 10.93 -34.87 11.05
C ASP A 748 9.48 -35.28 11.35
N VAL A 749 8.65 -35.33 10.31
CA VAL A 749 7.24 -35.73 10.42
C VAL A 749 7.02 -37.23 10.22
N THR A 750 8.04 -37.99 9.78
CA THR A 750 7.85 -39.38 9.32
C THR A 750 7.40 -40.35 10.41
N GLY A 751 7.69 -40.03 11.68
CA GLY A 751 7.25 -40.81 12.85
C GLY A 751 5.77 -40.64 13.22
N PHE A 752 5.06 -39.69 12.62
CA PHE A 752 3.67 -39.39 12.94
C PHE A 752 2.69 -40.20 12.07
N SER A 753 1.44 -40.34 12.53
CA SER A 753 0.36 -40.92 11.72
C SER A 753 0.13 -40.11 10.43
N PRO A 754 -0.43 -40.69 9.36
CA PRO A 754 -0.76 -39.93 8.14
C PRO A 754 -1.64 -38.69 8.39
N VAL A 755 -2.54 -38.77 9.38
CA VAL A 755 -3.39 -37.67 9.85
C VAL A 755 -2.54 -36.53 10.42
N ASN A 756 -1.68 -36.82 11.39
CA ASN A 756 -0.82 -35.80 12.00
C ASN A 756 0.20 -35.25 11.02
N GLN A 757 0.77 -36.09 10.14
CA GLN A 757 1.67 -35.62 9.10
C GLN A 757 1.04 -34.54 8.22
N LYS A 758 -0.27 -34.62 7.97
CA LYS A 758 -1.00 -33.63 7.18
C LYS A 758 -1.13 -32.30 7.91
N ILE A 759 -1.47 -32.33 9.20
CA ILE A 759 -1.48 -31.15 10.07
C ILE A 759 -0.08 -30.53 10.15
N LEU A 760 0.96 -31.35 10.38
CA LEU A 760 2.34 -30.88 10.47
C LEU A 760 2.86 -30.29 9.15
N ARG A 761 2.46 -30.84 7.98
CA ARG A 761 2.76 -30.23 6.68
C ARG A 761 2.09 -28.86 6.55
N ALA A 762 0.87 -28.69 7.04
CA ALA A 762 0.19 -27.40 7.09
C ALA A 762 0.94 -26.41 8.00
N LEU A 763 1.37 -26.84 9.18
CA LEU A 763 2.16 -26.03 10.11
C LEU A 763 3.53 -25.64 9.55
N LYS A 764 4.15 -26.47 8.70
CA LYS A 764 5.38 -26.09 7.96
C LYS A 764 5.10 -25.08 6.85
N LYS A 765 4.03 -25.33 6.08
CA LYS A 765 3.75 -24.59 4.85
C LYS A 765 3.06 -23.26 5.10
N TYR A 766 2.07 -23.24 5.98
CA TYR A 766 1.26 -22.08 6.33
C TYR A 766 1.54 -21.60 7.74
N GLY A 767 1.90 -22.47 8.69
CA GLY A 767 2.14 -22.06 10.07
C GLY A 767 0.87 -21.67 10.82
N VAL A 768 1.07 -21.04 11.97
CA VAL A 768 0.02 -20.54 12.86
C VAL A 768 -0.01 -19.02 12.89
N ILE A 769 -1.09 -18.46 13.44
CA ILE A 769 -1.21 -17.05 13.82
C ILE A 769 -1.68 -16.96 15.26
N ILE A 770 -1.01 -16.13 16.07
CA ILE A 770 -1.43 -15.85 17.44
C ILE A 770 -2.67 -14.96 17.38
N ALA A 771 -3.78 -15.46 17.89
CA ALA A 771 -5.09 -14.86 17.70
C ALA A 771 -5.75 -14.47 19.04
N ASP A 772 -5.45 -15.20 20.11
CA ASP A 772 -6.10 -14.97 21.40
C ASP A 772 -5.18 -15.24 22.58
N THR A 773 -5.55 -14.69 23.73
CA THR A 773 -4.90 -15.01 24.99
C THR A 773 -5.55 -16.25 25.58
N GLY A 774 -4.77 -17.33 25.58
CA GLY A 774 -5.20 -18.65 26.05
C GLY A 774 -4.00 -19.44 26.57
N ALA A 775 -4.10 -20.76 26.61
CA ALA A 775 -2.96 -21.57 26.99
C ALA A 775 -1.91 -21.62 25.85
N ASP A 776 -0.64 -21.62 26.22
CA ASP A 776 0.46 -21.59 25.25
C ASP A 776 0.42 -22.79 24.29
N MET A 777 0.57 -22.52 22.99
CA MET A 777 0.64 -23.51 21.91
C MET A 777 -0.66 -24.29 21.63
N PHE A 778 -1.82 -23.75 22.04
CA PHE A 778 -3.12 -24.35 21.75
C PHE A 778 -3.55 -23.96 20.33
N ILE A 779 -3.61 -24.93 19.42
CA ILE A 779 -4.13 -24.73 18.06
C ILE A 779 -5.61 -25.11 18.00
N SER A 780 -6.41 -24.27 17.34
CA SER A 780 -7.87 -24.43 17.33
C SER A 780 -8.38 -25.22 16.13
N GLY A 781 -9.48 -25.92 16.32
CA GLY A 781 -10.20 -26.65 15.28
C GLY A 781 -11.69 -26.74 15.59
N GLN A 782 -12.43 -27.26 14.62
CA GLN A 782 -13.85 -27.53 14.81
C GLN A 782 -14.07 -28.74 15.71
N HIS A 783 -15.11 -28.69 16.53
CA HIS A 783 -15.65 -29.89 17.16
C HIS A 783 -16.20 -30.86 16.10
N HIS A 784 -15.95 -32.16 16.30
CA HIS A 784 -16.57 -33.23 15.52
C HIS A 784 -16.53 -34.57 16.25
N ASP A 785 -17.65 -35.29 16.33
CA ASP A 785 -17.76 -36.57 17.04
C ASP A 785 -16.79 -37.64 16.52
N ASP A 786 -16.48 -37.64 15.22
CA ASP A 786 -15.61 -38.65 14.61
C ASP A 786 -14.09 -38.37 14.74
N TRP A 787 -13.67 -37.33 15.48
CA TRP A 787 -12.24 -37.14 15.75
C TRP A 787 -11.66 -38.32 16.54
N ASP A 788 -10.47 -38.77 16.13
CA ASP A 788 -9.66 -39.74 16.89
C ASP A 788 -8.69 -38.95 17.78
N ASP A 789 -9.08 -38.75 19.03
CA ASP A 789 -8.36 -37.92 20.00
C ASP A 789 -7.02 -38.54 20.42
N GLU A 790 -6.89 -39.88 20.39
CA GLU A 790 -5.62 -40.57 20.61
C GLU A 790 -4.63 -40.29 19.47
N VAL A 791 -5.11 -40.23 18.22
CA VAL A 791 -4.28 -39.81 17.09
C VAL A 791 -3.83 -38.37 17.25
N LEU A 792 -4.74 -37.44 17.57
CA LEU A 792 -4.41 -36.02 17.76
C LEU A 792 -3.40 -35.80 18.90
N HIS A 793 -3.48 -36.55 20.00
CA HIS A 793 -2.58 -36.45 21.15
C HIS A 793 -1.09 -36.60 20.80
N ALA A 794 -0.75 -37.31 19.73
CA ALA A 794 0.65 -37.43 19.32
C ALA A 794 1.28 -36.07 18.93
N LEU A 795 0.47 -35.04 18.62
CA LEU A 795 0.95 -33.66 18.38
C LEU A 795 1.64 -33.06 19.62
N HIS A 796 1.37 -33.54 20.84
CA HIS A 796 2.04 -33.09 22.08
C HIS A 796 3.56 -33.35 22.11
N SER A 797 4.04 -34.19 21.18
CA SER A 797 5.47 -34.42 20.99
C SER A 797 6.19 -33.29 20.28
N VAL A 798 5.46 -32.42 19.56
CA VAL A 798 5.99 -31.20 18.94
C VAL A 798 6.10 -30.12 20.01
N LYS A 799 7.23 -29.42 20.06
CA LYS A 799 7.51 -28.38 21.06
C LYS A 799 7.51 -26.99 20.45
N ALA A 800 7.33 -25.95 21.28
CA ALA A 800 7.50 -24.57 20.83
C ALA A 800 8.88 -24.32 20.20
N SER A 801 9.94 -24.97 20.71
CA SER A 801 11.29 -24.95 20.13
C SER A 801 11.42 -25.57 18.74
N ASP A 802 10.39 -26.28 18.26
CA ASP A 802 10.30 -26.75 16.87
C ASP A 802 9.71 -25.71 15.92
N PHE A 803 9.20 -24.59 16.46
CA PHE A 803 8.67 -23.47 15.70
C PHE A 803 9.68 -22.33 15.61
N GLU A 804 9.46 -21.49 14.61
CA GLU A 804 10.18 -20.24 14.42
C GLU A 804 9.20 -19.12 14.09
N ALA A 805 9.40 -17.95 14.68
CA ALA A 805 8.57 -16.78 14.44
C ALA A 805 8.95 -16.11 13.13
N LEU A 806 7.95 -15.64 12.40
CA LEU A 806 8.12 -15.06 11.07
C LEU A 806 7.89 -13.57 11.12
N TYR A 807 8.72 -12.84 10.38
CA TYR A 807 8.58 -11.40 10.24
C TYR A 807 7.55 -11.08 9.17
N THR A 808 6.37 -10.64 9.61
CA THR A 808 5.26 -10.19 8.74
C THR A 808 4.97 -8.69 8.84
N GLY A 809 5.76 -7.95 9.62
CA GLY A 809 5.62 -6.52 9.82
C GLY A 809 6.03 -6.13 11.24
N ASP A 810 6.16 -4.83 11.47
CA ASP A 810 6.44 -4.30 12.81
C ASP A 810 5.16 -4.31 13.64
N ALA A 811 5.29 -4.59 14.94
CA ALA A 811 4.16 -4.60 15.86
C ALA A 811 3.68 -3.17 16.16
N ILE A 812 2.38 -2.94 15.98
CA ILE A 812 1.68 -1.69 16.32
C ILE A 812 1.34 -1.76 17.81
N ALA A 813 1.76 -0.76 18.58
CA ALA A 813 1.45 -0.70 20.01
C ALA A 813 -0.07 -0.57 20.25
N TYR A 814 -0.58 -1.31 21.23
CA TYR A 814 -1.96 -1.23 21.69
C TYR A 814 -1.96 -0.62 23.11
N PRO A 815 -2.76 0.44 23.36
CA PRO A 815 -2.71 1.22 24.60
C PRO A 815 -3.15 0.45 25.85
#